data_AF-A0A355XR30-F1
#
_entry.id   AF-A0A355XR30-F1
#
_cell.length_a   1.000
_cell.length_b   1.000
_cell.length_c   1.000
_cell.angle_alpha   90.00
_cell.angle_beta   90.00
_cell.angle_gamma   90.00
#
_symmetry.space_group_name_H-M   'P 1'
#
loop_
_entity.id
_entity.type
_entity.pdbx_description
1 polymer ?
#
loop_
_entity_poly.entity_id
_entity_poly.type
_entity_poly.pdbx_seq_one_letter_code
_entity_poly.pdbx_strand_id
1 'polypeptide(L)'
;HPGFSWTPDGKNIIITAKGGFWNVTVANTNIKAIPFIAEVEQEITKPFTMKNKVGGDDFDVKVVRHTRVSPNGKKVVFNALGKLYLANTDGSGRKRLTKQHNGLEYAPAWSPDGKQIAFTTWSDKQKGRLAVISANGGKPKFMNVSAGHYFNPSWSAEGSQLVYRRGGGSWIRGLENSAKSGIYTIKVKGGKPKLVTKNGSEPRFTSGDSRILLLGYEKKNGALYSVDMNGQDRRVLATSKYANRIMLSPNEDWVLFDYRFHIYAAPFSKIGKAIHLGPKTASVPVKQLTAGSGFEPHWSDNNSIHWTLGSELYSTDLKDAFTFVPGAPDSLPDPAESGTNLGWTTSAPSPKGLVAITGATIITMDGDDVIENGVILIENNRIKKVGTSKTKIPKEAKMVDAYGKTIIPGLVDVHAHMGLEWDGLSSEQNWHYLANLAFGVTTTHDPSKDTEMVFANSELQKAGELLAPRIYSTGTILYGAVTGFTAEVNSFDDAKRALKRIKAFGGFSVKSYNQPRREQRQQILKAARKLNMHVYPEGGSTLQHNLNMVTDGHNGIEHSIPVSPLYKDVLTLYGESGVSYTPTLIVSYGGLWGENYWYSKMKIFEHKHLQGFFPQPLLDQRRRRMKVEEDDWNHIENAKAAKALSDAGVKVNNGAHGQLEGLGVHWEMWMLAQGGMSPIEALRASTMNGAEYLGMGDDLGSLEAGKLADLVILGENPLDNIKNSDSVEMVMLNGRLYDAKTMNEMVTGNSKRLPHWWEK
;
A
#
# COMPACT_ATOMS: atom_id res chain seq x y z
N HIS A 1 31.29 -3.08 -22.28
CA HIS A 1 32.34 -3.39 -23.28
C HIS A 1 32.88 -4.78 -22.99
N PRO A 2 32.93 -5.72 -23.95
CA PRO A 2 33.74 -6.91 -23.73
C PRO A 2 35.21 -6.48 -23.68
N GLY A 3 35.92 -6.93 -22.64
CA GLY A 3 37.37 -6.81 -22.61
C GLY A 3 37.94 -7.75 -23.66
N PHE A 4 38.81 -7.23 -24.52
CA PHE A 4 39.62 -8.06 -25.39
C PHE A 4 41.07 -7.62 -25.31
N SER A 5 41.99 -8.55 -25.56
CA SER A 5 43.41 -8.26 -25.64
C SER A 5 44.05 -9.11 -26.73
N TRP A 6 45.04 -8.56 -27.43
CA TRP A 6 45.84 -9.31 -28.39
C TRP A 6 46.91 -10.13 -27.67
N THR A 7 47.21 -11.32 -28.19
CA THR A 7 48.43 -12.01 -27.79
C THR A 7 49.66 -11.21 -28.30
N PRO A 8 50.81 -11.26 -27.60
CA PRO A 8 52.00 -10.48 -27.98
C PRO A 8 52.49 -10.72 -29.42
N ASP A 9 52.22 -11.90 -29.97
CA ASP A 9 52.57 -12.28 -31.35
C ASP A 9 51.56 -11.78 -32.40
N GLY A 10 50.48 -11.12 -31.99
CA GLY A 10 49.43 -10.63 -32.87
C GLY A 10 48.59 -11.72 -33.56
N LYS A 11 48.74 -13.00 -33.19
CA LYS A 11 48.05 -14.11 -33.89
C LYS A 11 46.68 -14.42 -33.32
N ASN A 12 46.41 -14.03 -32.08
CA ASN A 12 45.15 -14.33 -31.41
C ASN A 12 44.58 -13.13 -30.65
N ILE A 13 43.28 -13.18 -30.42
CA ILE A 13 42.52 -12.25 -29.58
C ILE A 13 41.93 -13.05 -28.42
N ILE A 14 42.23 -12.63 -27.20
CA ILE A 14 41.59 -13.14 -25.99
C ILE A 14 40.37 -12.28 -25.73
N ILE A 15 39.19 -12.90 -25.65
CA ILE A 15 37.92 -12.21 -25.38
C ILE A 15 37.24 -12.76 -24.13
N THR A 16 36.52 -11.89 -23.43
CA THR A 16 35.56 -12.30 -22.39
C THR A 16 34.18 -12.50 -22.99
N ALA A 17 33.65 -13.72 -22.96
CA ALA A 17 32.31 -14.04 -23.47
C ALA A 17 31.73 -15.25 -22.73
N LYS A 18 30.40 -15.41 -22.70
CA LYS A 18 29.73 -16.59 -22.13
C LYS A 18 30.26 -17.01 -20.73
N GLY A 19 30.58 -16.05 -19.88
CA GLY A 19 31.08 -16.29 -18.52
C GLY A 19 32.54 -16.80 -18.42
N GLY A 20 33.32 -16.75 -19.50
CA GLY A 20 34.70 -17.23 -19.51
C GLY A 20 35.62 -16.47 -20.46
N PHE A 21 36.85 -16.95 -20.56
CA PHE A 21 37.88 -16.43 -21.47
C PHE A 21 38.00 -17.33 -22.70
N TRP A 22 38.10 -16.71 -23.88
CA TRP A 22 38.19 -17.42 -25.16
C TRP A 22 39.37 -16.92 -25.95
N ASN A 23 40.16 -17.85 -26.46
CA ASN A 23 41.23 -17.59 -27.40
C ASN A 23 40.69 -17.72 -28.84
N VAL A 24 40.69 -16.62 -29.59
CA VAL A 24 40.25 -16.56 -30.99
C VAL A 24 41.47 -16.39 -31.89
N THR A 25 41.81 -17.41 -32.65
CA THR A 25 42.89 -17.35 -33.64
C THR A 25 42.45 -16.53 -34.85
N VAL A 26 43.16 -15.46 -35.18
CA VAL A 26 42.72 -14.49 -36.19
C VAL A 26 42.78 -15.05 -37.60
N ALA A 27 43.81 -15.84 -37.91
CA ALA A 27 44.04 -16.35 -39.26
C ALA A 27 42.95 -17.32 -39.76
N ASN A 28 42.25 -18.01 -38.87
CA ASN A 28 41.28 -19.05 -39.22
C ASN A 28 40.01 -19.05 -38.36
N THR A 29 39.83 -18.05 -37.50
CA THR A 29 38.69 -17.91 -36.57
C THR A 29 38.49 -19.08 -35.62
N ASN A 30 39.51 -19.90 -35.39
CA ASN A 30 39.41 -21.01 -34.45
C ASN A 30 39.24 -20.49 -33.01
N ILE A 31 38.23 -20.99 -32.30
CA ILE A 31 37.86 -20.54 -30.95
C ILE A 31 38.15 -21.65 -29.95
N LYS A 32 38.97 -21.37 -28.93
CA LYS A 32 39.24 -22.30 -27.82
C LYS A 32 38.94 -21.64 -26.48
N ALA A 33 38.19 -22.33 -25.63
CA ALA A 33 38.00 -21.91 -24.25
C ALA A 33 39.34 -21.95 -23.49
N ILE A 34 39.59 -20.94 -22.65
CA ILE A 34 40.73 -20.89 -21.75
C ILE A 34 40.20 -21.27 -20.36
N PRO A 35 40.60 -22.43 -19.81
CA PRO A 35 40.20 -22.81 -18.45
C PRO A 35 40.67 -21.75 -17.45
N PHE A 36 39.75 -21.32 -16.59
CA PHE A 36 40.03 -20.33 -15.56
C PHE A 36 39.26 -20.72 -14.28
N ILE A 37 39.97 -20.69 -13.15
CA ILE A 37 39.41 -20.88 -11.82
C ILE A 37 40.00 -19.79 -10.95
N ALA A 38 39.16 -19.13 -10.16
CA ALA A 38 39.57 -18.19 -9.13
C ALA A 38 38.91 -18.59 -7.81
N GLU A 39 39.69 -18.53 -6.73
CA GLU A 39 39.17 -18.61 -5.38
C GLU A 39 38.85 -17.20 -4.90
N VAL A 40 37.63 -17.00 -4.41
CA VAL A 40 37.16 -15.69 -3.93
C VAL A 40 36.59 -15.89 -2.53
N GLU A 41 37.16 -15.16 -1.57
CA GLU A 41 36.61 -15.05 -0.22
C GLU A 41 35.86 -13.72 -0.11
N GLN A 42 34.61 -13.76 0.35
CA GLN A 42 33.78 -12.56 0.47
C GLN A 42 32.91 -12.62 1.72
N GLU A 43 32.94 -11.54 2.52
CA GLU A 43 32.03 -11.37 3.63
C GLU A 43 30.68 -10.84 3.14
N ILE A 44 29.60 -11.51 3.54
CA ILE A 44 28.24 -11.11 3.25
C ILE A 44 27.44 -11.00 4.55
N THR A 45 26.48 -10.10 4.57
CA THR A 45 25.58 -9.95 5.70
C THR A 45 24.33 -10.79 5.47
N LYS A 46 23.96 -11.64 6.43
CA LYS A 46 22.70 -12.39 6.37
C LYS A 46 21.49 -11.44 6.53
N PRO A 47 20.38 -11.70 5.81
CA PRO A 47 19.14 -10.97 6.00
C PRO A 47 18.63 -11.08 7.43
N PHE A 48 18.08 -9.98 7.94
CA PHE A 48 17.39 -9.99 9.23
C PHE A 48 16.03 -10.66 9.08
N THR A 49 15.77 -11.71 9.84
CA THR A 49 14.49 -12.43 9.82
C THR A 49 13.69 -12.14 11.09
N MET A 50 12.37 -12.09 10.95
CA MET A 50 11.42 -11.95 12.05
C MET A 50 10.15 -12.72 11.71
N LYS A 51 9.46 -13.20 12.74
CA LYS A 51 8.15 -13.82 12.60
C LYS A 51 7.07 -12.76 12.73
N ASN A 52 6.15 -12.73 11.78
CA ASN A 52 4.97 -11.89 11.74
C ASN A 52 3.75 -12.77 11.95
N LYS A 53 3.21 -12.74 13.17
CA LYS A 53 1.99 -13.47 13.51
C LYS A 53 0.82 -12.92 12.69
N VAL A 54 0.02 -13.83 12.14
CA VAL A 54 -1.18 -13.49 11.36
C VAL A 54 -2.44 -13.88 12.13
N GLY A 55 -3.47 -13.02 12.02
CA GLY A 55 -4.74 -13.23 12.71
C GLY A 55 -4.66 -12.99 14.21
N GLY A 56 -5.61 -13.57 14.94
CA GLY A 56 -5.90 -13.26 16.34
C GLY A 56 -7.33 -12.77 16.51
N ASP A 57 -7.83 -12.82 17.74
CA ASP A 57 -9.18 -12.36 18.07
C ASP A 57 -9.27 -10.83 18.18
N ASP A 58 -8.12 -10.15 18.36
CA ASP A 58 -8.02 -8.70 18.53
C ASP A 58 -6.83 -8.10 17.76
N PHE A 59 -6.91 -6.80 17.45
CA PHE A 59 -5.83 -6.00 16.89
C PHE A 59 -5.88 -4.55 17.38
N ASP A 60 -4.73 -3.87 17.34
CA ASP A 60 -4.63 -2.45 17.67
C ASP A 60 -4.98 -1.57 16.46
N VAL A 61 -5.91 -0.64 16.66
CA VAL A 61 -6.21 0.49 15.79
C VAL A 61 -5.12 1.53 15.96
N LYS A 62 -4.25 1.64 14.96
CA LYS A 62 -3.11 2.54 14.86
C LYS A 62 -3.32 3.65 13.84
N VAL A 63 -4.35 3.56 13.00
CA VAL A 63 -4.60 4.55 11.94
C VAL A 63 -5.71 5.50 12.34
N VAL A 64 -5.35 6.68 12.83
CA VAL A 64 -6.29 7.80 13.00
C VAL A 64 -6.04 8.84 11.91
N ARG A 65 -7.10 9.22 11.20
CA ARG A 65 -7.04 10.08 10.02
C ARG A 65 -7.90 11.32 10.21
N HIS A 66 -7.55 12.37 9.48
CA HIS A 66 -8.30 13.64 9.49
C HIS A 66 -8.53 14.20 10.90
N THR A 67 -7.57 14.00 11.79
CA THR A 67 -7.64 14.43 13.19
C THR A 67 -7.75 15.94 13.30
N ARG A 68 -8.69 16.44 14.12
CA ARG A 68 -8.88 17.86 14.40
C ARG A 68 -9.13 18.09 15.89
N VAL A 69 -8.27 18.89 16.52
CA VAL A 69 -8.46 19.37 17.89
C VAL A 69 -9.48 20.51 17.92
N SER A 70 -10.32 20.54 18.96
CA SER A 70 -11.36 21.55 19.15
C SER A 70 -10.77 22.94 19.41
N PRO A 71 -11.49 24.04 19.11
CA PRO A 71 -10.96 25.40 19.30
C PRO A 71 -10.49 25.75 20.71
N ASN A 72 -10.97 25.03 21.72
CA ASN A 72 -10.55 25.21 23.11
C ASN A 72 -9.43 24.25 23.56
N GLY A 73 -8.87 23.45 22.65
CA GLY A 73 -7.77 22.51 22.93
C GLY A 73 -8.12 21.26 23.73
N LYS A 74 -9.38 21.07 24.16
CA LYS A 74 -9.75 20.01 25.13
C LYS A 74 -10.20 18.69 24.51
N LYS A 75 -10.67 18.72 23.27
CA LYS A 75 -11.25 17.56 22.59
C LYS A 75 -10.58 17.36 21.23
N VAL A 76 -10.61 16.13 20.75
CA VAL A 76 -10.14 15.77 19.41
C VAL A 76 -11.19 14.90 18.72
N VAL A 77 -11.49 15.23 17.46
CA VAL A 77 -12.28 14.39 16.56
C VAL A 77 -11.38 13.79 15.49
N PHE A 78 -11.59 12.52 15.14
CA PHE A 78 -10.79 11.84 14.13
C PHE A 78 -11.60 10.71 13.47
N ASN A 79 -11.16 10.29 12.29
CA ASN A 79 -11.64 9.09 11.62
C ASN A 79 -10.76 7.89 11.99
N ALA A 80 -11.38 6.75 12.29
CA ALA A 80 -10.73 5.45 12.41
C ALA A 80 -11.77 4.37 12.10
N LEU A 81 -11.36 3.25 11.47
CA LEU A 81 -12.27 2.18 11.03
C LEU A 81 -13.51 2.71 10.27
N GLY A 82 -13.31 3.73 9.43
CA GLY A 82 -14.38 4.30 8.61
C GLY A 82 -15.42 5.15 9.37
N LYS A 83 -15.29 5.38 10.68
CA LYS A 83 -16.23 6.17 11.50
C LYS A 83 -15.53 7.31 12.24
N LEU A 84 -16.31 8.30 12.68
CA LEU A 84 -15.81 9.40 13.50
C LEU A 84 -15.87 9.07 15.00
N TYR A 85 -14.78 9.38 15.69
CA TYR A 85 -14.63 9.26 17.13
C TYR A 85 -14.29 10.61 17.74
N LEU A 86 -14.71 10.79 18.99
CA LEU A 86 -14.39 11.95 19.82
C LEU A 86 -13.67 11.47 21.07
N ALA A 87 -12.54 12.09 21.42
CA ALA A 87 -11.81 11.84 22.65
C ALA A 87 -11.38 13.16 23.31
N ASN A 88 -10.90 13.09 24.55
CA ASN A 88 -10.09 14.17 25.14
C ASN A 88 -8.71 14.22 24.45
N THR A 89 -8.05 15.37 24.48
CA THR A 89 -6.69 15.52 23.93
C THR A 89 -5.61 14.76 24.71
N ASP A 90 -5.94 14.26 25.90
CA ASP A 90 -5.15 13.30 26.68
C ASP A 90 -5.44 11.82 26.32
N GLY A 91 -6.27 11.57 25.30
CA GLY A 91 -6.63 10.22 24.81
C GLY A 91 -7.77 9.55 25.57
N SER A 92 -8.17 10.08 26.72
CA SER A 92 -9.26 9.52 27.53
C SER A 92 -10.65 9.82 26.97
N GLY A 93 -11.66 9.12 27.47
CA GLY A 93 -13.07 9.40 27.16
C GLY A 93 -13.45 9.22 25.68
N ARG A 94 -12.71 8.38 24.94
CA ARG A 94 -13.03 8.07 23.53
C ARG A 94 -14.43 7.47 23.41
N LYS A 95 -15.20 8.00 22.46
CA LYS A 95 -16.51 7.45 22.07
C LYS A 95 -16.76 7.65 20.58
N ARG A 96 -17.60 6.80 19.99
CA ARG A 96 -18.12 7.02 18.63
C ARG A 96 -18.97 8.29 18.63
N LEU A 97 -18.72 9.18 17.66
CA LEU A 97 -19.41 10.46 17.55
C LEU A 97 -20.83 10.29 17.00
N THR A 98 -20.99 9.43 15.99
CA THR A 98 -22.25 9.23 15.29
C THR A 98 -22.98 7.97 15.77
N LYS A 99 -24.31 7.99 15.70
CA LYS A 99 -25.17 6.81 15.93
C LYS A 99 -25.60 6.11 14.63
N GLN A 100 -25.12 6.55 13.47
CA GLN A 100 -25.48 5.96 12.18
C GLN A 100 -24.58 4.77 11.87
N HIS A 101 -25.16 3.69 11.33
CA HIS A 101 -24.41 2.46 11.05
C HIS A 101 -23.92 2.38 9.60
N ASN A 102 -24.65 2.96 8.65
CA ASN A 102 -24.35 2.84 7.22
C ASN A 102 -23.39 3.92 6.72
N GLY A 103 -22.54 3.57 5.75
CA GLY A 103 -21.60 4.49 5.14
C GLY A 103 -20.39 4.81 6.00
N LEU A 104 -19.35 5.33 5.36
CA LEU A 104 -18.09 5.74 5.94
C LEU A 104 -18.09 7.27 6.16
N GLU A 105 -17.30 7.76 7.11
CA GLU A 105 -17.34 9.15 7.60
C GLU A 105 -15.93 9.76 7.65
N TYR A 106 -15.74 10.95 7.09
CA TYR A 106 -14.42 11.52 6.83
C TYR A 106 -14.36 13.03 7.02
N ALA A 107 -13.13 13.56 7.06
CA ALA A 107 -12.80 14.98 7.06
C ALA A 107 -13.66 15.82 8.02
N PRO A 108 -13.66 15.51 9.34
CA PRO A 108 -14.38 16.32 10.31
C PRO A 108 -13.77 17.72 10.41
N ALA A 109 -14.62 18.72 10.74
CA ALA A 109 -14.23 20.10 10.98
C ALA A 109 -15.09 20.70 12.08
N TRP A 110 -14.44 21.26 13.11
CA TRP A 110 -15.11 21.95 14.22
C TRP A 110 -15.70 23.28 13.77
N SER A 111 -16.89 23.61 14.28
CA SER A 111 -17.39 24.98 14.24
C SER A 111 -16.51 25.89 15.12
N PRO A 112 -16.42 27.20 14.82
CA PRO A 112 -15.59 28.13 15.58
C PRO A 112 -15.92 28.17 17.08
N ASP A 113 -17.20 27.96 17.43
CA ASP A 113 -17.67 27.90 18.83
C ASP A 113 -17.45 26.53 19.50
N GLY A 114 -16.93 25.54 18.77
CA GLY A 114 -16.68 24.18 19.26
C GLY A 114 -17.95 23.36 19.55
N LYS A 115 -19.15 23.83 19.20
CA LYS A 115 -20.42 23.13 19.53
C LYS A 115 -20.89 22.15 18.46
N GLN A 116 -20.39 22.26 17.24
CA GLN A 116 -20.78 21.42 16.11
C GLN A 116 -19.57 20.92 15.33
N ILE A 117 -19.77 19.82 14.60
CA ILE A 117 -18.77 19.22 13.72
C ILE A 117 -19.43 19.00 12.36
N ALA A 118 -18.83 19.54 11.30
CA ALA A 118 -19.16 19.22 9.92
C ALA A 118 -18.29 18.08 9.44
N PHE A 119 -18.79 17.21 8.56
CA PHE A 119 -18.03 16.10 8.00
C PHE A 119 -18.64 15.61 6.70
N THR A 120 -17.87 14.82 5.95
CA THR A 120 -18.32 14.19 4.69
C THR A 120 -18.54 12.70 4.89
N THR A 121 -19.43 12.11 4.11
CA THR A 121 -19.67 10.67 4.13
C THR A 121 -19.38 10.03 2.78
N TRP A 122 -19.23 8.71 2.75
CA TRP A 122 -19.28 7.90 1.54
C TRP A 122 -20.13 6.65 1.76
N SER A 123 -20.93 6.27 0.77
CA SER A 123 -21.52 4.94 0.68
C SER A 123 -21.60 4.56 -0.79
N ASP A 124 -21.31 3.31 -1.12
CA ASP A 124 -21.35 2.86 -2.52
C ASP A 124 -22.77 2.97 -3.11
N LYS A 125 -23.79 2.82 -2.25
CA LYS A 125 -25.21 2.97 -2.61
C LYS A 125 -25.68 4.43 -2.63
N GLN A 126 -25.43 5.20 -1.56
CA GLN A 126 -25.97 6.56 -1.41
C GLN A 126 -25.06 7.66 -1.97
N LYS A 127 -23.84 7.29 -2.38
CA LYS A 127 -22.74 8.20 -2.72
C LYS A 127 -22.39 9.12 -1.54
N GLY A 128 -21.49 10.07 -1.77
CA GLY A 128 -21.08 10.99 -0.73
C GLY A 128 -22.12 12.05 -0.39
N ARG A 129 -22.10 12.50 0.87
CA ARG A 129 -22.94 13.60 1.39
C ARG A 129 -22.13 14.50 2.32
N LEU A 130 -22.72 15.65 2.66
CA LEU A 130 -22.21 16.59 3.66
C LEU A 130 -23.16 16.60 4.88
N ALA A 131 -22.62 16.53 6.08
CA ALA A 131 -23.39 16.47 7.32
C ALA A 131 -22.82 17.38 8.40
N VAL A 132 -23.69 17.76 9.35
CA VAL A 132 -23.35 18.48 10.58
C VAL A 132 -23.92 17.73 11.78
N ILE A 133 -23.17 17.65 12.87
CA ILE A 133 -23.59 16.99 14.11
C ILE A 133 -23.20 17.85 15.32
N SER A 134 -23.91 17.70 16.43
CA SER A 134 -23.46 18.24 17.71
C SER A 134 -22.10 17.66 18.10
N ALA A 135 -21.23 18.49 18.67
CA ALA A 135 -19.96 18.07 19.27
C ALA A 135 -20.12 16.98 20.34
N ASN A 136 -21.29 16.88 20.98
CA ASN A 136 -21.58 15.83 21.96
C ASN A 136 -21.94 14.48 21.32
N GLY A 137 -22.13 14.45 19.99
CA GLY A 137 -22.54 13.28 19.22
C GLY A 137 -24.04 13.17 19.02
N GLY A 138 -24.48 12.07 18.40
CA GLY A 138 -25.89 11.80 18.11
C GLY A 138 -26.20 11.51 16.65
N LYS A 139 -27.36 12.00 16.17
CA LYS A 139 -27.81 11.82 14.77
C LYS A 139 -27.34 13.00 13.91
N PRO A 140 -26.62 12.77 12.81
CA PRO A 140 -26.21 13.84 11.90
C PRO A 140 -27.40 14.50 11.17
N LYS A 141 -27.31 15.81 10.96
CA LYS A 141 -28.14 16.57 10.02
C LYS A 141 -27.43 16.62 8.67
N PHE A 142 -28.00 15.98 7.66
CA PHE A 142 -27.46 16.06 6.30
C PHE A 142 -27.86 17.36 5.62
N MET A 143 -26.88 17.96 4.93
CA MET A 143 -27.07 19.18 4.16
C MET A 143 -27.81 18.88 2.85
N ASN A 144 -28.55 19.87 2.33
CA ASN A 144 -29.29 19.75 1.08
C ASN A 144 -28.37 19.87 -0.15
N VAL A 145 -27.58 18.81 -0.37
CA VAL A 145 -26.68 18.64 -1.52
C VAL A 145 -27.12 17.40 -2.31
N SER A 146 -26.91 17.41 -3.63
CA SER A 146 -27.16 16.21 -4.45
C SER A 146 -26.20 15.08 -4.07
N ALA A 147 -26.44 13.86 -4.52
CA ALA A 147 -25.41 12.81 -4.52
C ALA A 147 -24.13 13.31 -5.23
N GLY A 148 -22.95 12.91 -4.74
CA GLY A 148 -21.66 13.36 -5.26
C GLY A 148 -20.47 12.86 -4.44
N HIS A 149 -19.29 13.42 -4.69
CA HIS A 149 -18.06 13.14 -3.95
C HIS A 149 -17.65 14.42 -3.22
N TYR A 150 -17.63 14.40 -1.88
CA TYR A 150 -17.45 15.60 -1.06
C TYR A 150 -16.24 15.48 -0.14
N PHE A 151 -15.47 16.56 -0.03
CA PHE A 151 -14.19 16.57 0.69
C PHE A 151 -14.00 17.87 1.47
N ASN A 152 -13.22 17.78 2.54
CA ASN A 152 -12.62 18.89 3.29
C ASN A 152 -13.61 20.04 3.58
N PRO A 153 -14.72 19.80 4.30
CA PRO A 153 -15.58 20.87 4.74
C PRO A 153 -14.84 21.77 5.75
N SER A 154 -15.11 23.07 5.71
CA SER A 154 -14.58 24.06 6.65
C SER A 154 -15.66 25.10 6.96
N TRP A 155 -15.65 25.61 8.19
CA TRP A 155 -16.62 26.60 8.66
C TRP A 155 -16.15 28.02 8.36
N SER A 156 -17.11 28.90 8.11
CA SER A 156 -16.90 30.35 8.19
C SER A 156 -16.57 30.75 9.63
N ALA A 157 -15.84 31.85 9.84
CA ALA A 157 -15.53 32.39 11.17
C ALA A 157 -16.80 32.66 12.00
N GLU A 158 -17.88 33.10 11.34
CA GLU A 158 -19.19 33.31 11.97
C GLU A 158 -19.98 32.01 12.25
N GLY A 159 -19.49 30.84 11.82
CA GLY A 159 -20.17 29.55 11.99
C GLY A 159 -21.50 29.38 11.22
N SER A 160 -21.86 30.32 10.34
CA SER A 160 -23.14 30.32 9.62
C SER A 160 -23.11 29.57 8.28
N GLN A 161 -21.91 29.35 7.73
CA GLN A 161 -21.69 28.74 6.42
C GLN A 161 -20.59 27.68 6.45
N LEU A 162 -20.67 26.75 5.51
CA LEU A 162 -19.61 25.79 5.19
C LEU A 162 -19.07 26.09 3.79
N VAL A 163 -17.76 25.93 3.61
CA VAL A 163 -17.11 25.77 2.31
C VAL A 163 -16.61 24.34 2.20
N TYR A 164 -16.69 23.74 1.02
CA TYR A 164 -16.27 22.35 0.79
C TYR A 164 -15.89 22.12 -0.67
N ARG A 165 -15.14 21.05 -0.94
CA ARG A 165 -14.86 20.61 -2.30
C ARG A 165 -15.85 19.54 -2.72
N ARG A 166 -16.49 19.73 -3.88
CA ARG A 166 -17.14 18.65 -4.63
C ARG A 166 -16.15 18.14 -5.66
N GLY A 167 -15.70 16.90 -5.52
CA GLY A 167 -14.74 16.27 -6.44
C GLY A 167 -15.41 15.41 -7.51
N GLY A 168 -14.57 14.81 -8.35
CA GLY A 168 -14.97 13.68 -9.19
C GLY A 168 -14.89 12.37 -8.41
N GLY A 169 -15.38 11.31 -9.03
CA GLY A 169 -15.19 9.95 -8.54
C GLY A 169 -13.83 9.36 -8.92
N SER A 170 -13.69 8.06 -8.70
CA SER A 170 -12.47 7.29 -8.98
C SER A 170 -12.80 6.01 -9.73
N TRP A 171 -11.79 5.31 -10.23
CA TRP A 171 -11.97 3.98 -10.84
C TRP A 171 -12.50 2.94 -9.85
N ILE A 172 -12.35 3.16 -8.54
CA ILE A 172 -12.84 2.27 -7.49
C ILE A 172 -14.30 2.58 -7.14
N ARG A 173 -14.64 3.87 -6.99
CA ARG A 173 -15.96 4.33 -6.53
C ARG A 173 -16.95 4.67 -7.64
N GLY A 174 -16.48 4.63 -8.88
CA GLY A 174 -17.23 5.00 -10.08
C GLY A 174 -17.17 6.49 -10.38
N LEU A 175 -17.30 6.82 -11.67
CA LEU A 175 -17.22 8.20 -12.19
C LEU A 175 -18.58 8.92 -12.16
N GLU A 176 -19.64 8.28 -11.69
CA GLU A 176 -20.97 8.88 -11.57
C GLU A 176 -20.98 10.10 -10.64
N ASN A 177 -21.90 11.03 -10.89
CA ASN A 177 -22.09 12.26 -10.10
C ASN A 177 -20.89 13.25 -10.08
N SER A 178 -20.00 13.16 -11.08
CA SER A 178 -18.74 13.93 -11.17
C SER A 178 -18.79 15.23 -12.00
N ALA A 179 -19.86 15.49 -12.76
CA ALA A 179 -19.90 16.60 -13.75
C ALA A 179 -19.91 18.03 -13.17
N LYS A 180 -20.05 18.18 -11.84
CA LYS A 180 -20.16 19.47 -11.14
C LYS A 180 -19.08 19.63 -10.07
N SER A 181 -17.84 19.30 -10.41
CA SER A 181 -16.71 19.48 -9.50
C SER A 181 -16.38 20.97 -9.27
N GLY A 182 -15.84 21.28 -8.10
CA GLY A 182 -15.44 22.62 -7.70
C GLY A 182 -15.52 22.87 -6.20
N ILE A 183 -15.30 24.10 -5.82
CA ILE A 183 -15.42 24.62 -4.45
C ILE A 183 -16.78 25.27 -4.29
N TYR A 184 -17.52 24.85 -3.27
CA TYR A 184 -18.88 25.29 -3.02
C TYR A 184 -19.04 25.84 -1.61
N THR A 185 -19.96 26.79 -1.43
CA THR A 185 -20.46 27.20 -0.11
C THR A 185 -21.91 26.80 0.10
N ILE A 186 -22.31 26.59 1.35
CA ILE A 186 -23.69 26.34 1.76
C ILE A 186 -23.96 26.90 3.15
N LYS A 187 -25.15 27.48 3.36
CA LYS A 187 -25.61 27.95 4.68
C LYS A 187 -26.05 26.78 5.55
N VAL A 188 -25.60 26.76 6.81
CA VAL A 188 -25.88 25.68 7.79
C VAL A 188 -27.38 25.58 8.15
N LYS A 189 -28.05 26.73 8.18
CA LYS A 189 -29.51 26.82 8.39
C LYS A 189 -30.34 26.30 7.21
N GLY A 190 -29.73 26.08 6.04
CA GLY A 190 -30.39 25.63 4.82
C GLY A 190 -30.25 26.63 3.68
N GLY A 191 -30.40 26.13 2.45
CA GLY A 191 -30.22 26.91 1.22
C GLY A 191 -29.66 26.04 0.09
N LYS A 192 -29.51 26.61 -1.10
CA LYS A 192 -28.87 25.94 -2.25
C LYS A 192 -27.35 26.13 -2.19
N PRO A 193 -26.55 25.11 -2.56
CA PRO A 193 -25.11 25.28 -2.75
C PRO A 193 -24.77 26.37 -3.78
N LYS A 194 -23.78 27.21 -3.48
CA LYS A 194 -23.22 28.20 -4.42
C LYS A 194 -21.83 27.75 -4.86
N LEU A 195 -21.59 27.63 -6.17
CA LEU A 195 -20.24 27.42 -6.71
C LEU A 195 -19.43 28.70 -6.53
N VAL A 196 -18.24 28.58 -5.95
CA VAL A 196 -17.26 29.67 -5.84
C VAL A 196 -16.27 29.61 -7.00
N THR A 197 -15.59 28.47 -7.18
CA THR A 197 -14.61 28.28 -8.27
C THR A 197 -14.51 26.81 -8.65
N LYS A 198 -14.06 26.51 -9.88
CA LYS A 198 -13.83 25.13 -10.35
C LYS A 198 -12.49 24.55 -9.90
N ASN A 199 -11.57 25.40 -9.43
CA ASN A 199 -10.17 25.02 -9.19
C ASN A 199 -9.80 25.10 -7.70
N GLY A 200 -8.88 24.25 -7.28
CA GLY A 200 -8.30 24.24 -5.94
C GLY A 200 -8.80 23.09 -5.06
N SER A 201 -8.18 22.96 -3.89
CA SER A 201 -8.48 21.96 -2.87
C SER A 201 -8.34 22.51 -1.46
N GLU A 202 -8.78 21.73 -0.47
CA GLU A 202 -8.74 22.09 0.96
C GLU A 202 -9.27 23.50 1.27
N PRO A 203 -10.50 23.84 0.87
CA PRO A 203 -11.01 25.20 1.01
C PRO A 203 -11.20 25.60 2.47
N ARG A 204 -10.83 26.84 2.79
CA ARG A 204 -11.09 27.48 4.10
C ARG A 204 -11.50 28.93 3.91
N PHE A 205 -12.29 29.46 4.83
CA PHE A 205 -12.52 30.90 4.85
C PHE A 205 -11.29 31.64 5.40
N THR A 206 -11.10 32.88 4.95
CA THR A 206 -10.27 33.84 5.68
C THR A 206 -10.92 34.27 6.98
N SER A 207 -10.16 34.80 7.93
CA SER A 207 -10.60 35.27 9.25
C SER A 207 -11.79 36.24 9.23
N GLY A 208 -11.89 37.07 8.19
CA GLY A 208 -13.01 38.00 7.98
C GLY A 208 -14.11 37.49 7.04
N ASP A 209 -14.13 36.20 6.69
CA ASP A 209 -15.12 35.55 5.80
C ASP A 209 -15.30 36.20 4.40
N SER A 210 -14.37 37.06 3.99
CA SER A 210 -14.44 37.83 2.74
C SER A 210 -13.88 37.07 1.53
N ARG A 211 -13.08 36.03 1.77
CA ARG A 211 -12.36 35.27 0.73
C ARG A 211 -12.25 33.79 1.13
N ILE A 212 -11.95 32.95 0.13
CA ILE A 212 -11.67 31.53 0.31
C ILE A 212 -10.20 31.25 0.02
N LEU A 213 -9.50 30.67 1.00
CA LEU A 213 -8.17 30.09 0.89
C LEU A 213 -8.25 28.71 0.23
N LEU A 214 -7.33 28.43 -0.69
CA LEU A 214 -7.28 27.22 -1.50
C LEU A 214 -5.85 26.74 -1.71
N LEU A 215 -5.65 25.44 -1.65
CA LEU A 215 -4.45 24.79 -2.16
C LEU A 215 -4.56 24.55 -3.67
N GLY A 216 -3.43 24.66 -4.36
CA GLY A 216 -3.28 24.31 -5.75
C GLY A 216 -1.83 24.49 -6.19
N TYR A 217 -1.62 24.99 -7.40
CA TYR A 217 -0.29 25.17 -7.95
C TYR A 217 -0.08 26.60 -8.44
N GLU A 218 1.16 27.05 -8.32
CA GLU A 218 1.67 28.25 -8.97
C GLU A 218 2.93 27.84 -9.74
N LYS A 219 2.87 27.93 -11.08
CA LYS A 219 3.85 27.31 -11.98
C LYS A 219 3.97 25.80 -11.67
N LYS A 220 5.10 25.34 -11.14
CA LYS A 220 5.38 23.93 -10.78
C LYS A 220 5.43 23.70 -9.27
N ASN A 221 5.15 24.71 -8.47
CA ASN A 221 5.21 24.65 -7.02
C ASN A 221 3.79 24.52 -6.43
N GLY A 222 3.65 23.77 -5.34
CA GLY A 222 2.43 23.81 -4.54
C GLY A 222 2.22 25.23 -4.01
N ALA A 223 0.97 25.68 -3.96
CA ALA A 223 0.64 27.06 -3.61
C ALA A 223 -0.60 27.14 -2.74
N LEU A 224 -0.54 28.03 -1.75
CA LEU A 224 -1.71 28.57 -1.07
C LEU A 224 -2.09 29.89 -1.75
N TYR A 225 -3.32 29.98 -2.23
CA TYR A 225 -3.87 31.20 -2.82
C TYR A 225 -5.27 31.48 -2.26
N SER A 226 -5.74 32.71 -2.46
CA SER A 226 -7.12 33.08 -2.14
C SER A 226 -7.88 33.55 -3.37
N VAL A 227 -9.20 33.40 -3.35
CA VAL A 227 -10.15 33.99 -4.29
C VAL A 227 -11.25 34.70 -3.52
N ASP A 228 -11.90 35.68 -4.14
CA ASP A 228 -13.10 36.27 -3.56
C ASP A 228 -14.28 35.27 -3.51
N MET A 229 -15.40 35.68 -2.92
CA MET A 229 -16.60 34.84 -2.78
C MET A 229 -17.31 34.49 -4.10
N ASN A 230 -16.81 34.98 -5.24
CA ASN A 230 -17.25 34.67 -6.60
C ASN A 230 -16.16 33.94 -7.41
N GLY A 231 -15.06 33.55 -6.77
CA GLY A 231 -13.95 32.83 -7.40
C GLY A 231 -13.02 33.70 -8.24
N GLN A 232 -13.14 35.02 -8.15
CA GLN A 232 -12.30 35.98 -8.89
C GLN A 232 -11.17 36.54 -8.01
N ASP A 233 -10.42 37.50 -8.54
CA ASP A 233 -9.32 38.20 -7.86
C ASP A 233 -8.35 37.22 -7.20
N ARG A 234 -7.78 36.28 -7.98
CA ARG A 234 -6.88 35.26 -7.43
C ARG A 234 -5.60 35.92 -6.88
N ARG A 235 -5.26 35.63 -5.61
CA ARG A 235 -4.03 36.13 -4.95
C ARG A 235 -3.20 34.99 -4.39
N VAL A 236 -1.98 34.82 -4.86
CA VAL A 236 -1.04 33.82 -4.34
C VAL A 236 -0.42 34.34 -3.05
N LEU A 237 -0.51 33.56 -1.98
CA LEU A 237 -0.07 33.94 -0.63
C LEU A 237 1.26 33.27 -0.28
N ALA A 238 1.38 31.98 -0.59
CA ALA A 238 2.60 31.22 -0.35
C ALA A 238 2.79 30.15 -1.42
N THR A 239 4.03 29.78 -1.68
CA THR A 239 4.39 28.65 -2.55
C THR A 239 5.46 27.81 -1.91
N SER A 240 5.51 26.53 -2.22
CA SER A 240 6.57 25.62 -1.78
C SER A 240 6.88 24.62 -2.89
N LYS A 241 8.16 24.26 -2.99
CA LYS A 241 8.60 23.26 -3.98
C LYS A 241 8.11 21.85 -3.62
N TYR A 242 8.01 21.53 -2.33
CA TYR A 242 7.78 20.17 -1.83
C TYR A 242 6.77 20.06 -0.69
N ALA A 243 6.13 21.16 -0.27
CA ALA A 243 4.99 21.07 0.65
C ALA A 243 3.77 20.53 -0.09
N ASN A 244 3.09 19.56 0.53
CA ASN A 244 1.80 19.07 0.06
C ASN A 244 0.64 19.87 0.66
N ARG A 245 0.85 20.45 1.85
CA ARG A 245 -0.10 21.29 2.58
C ARG A 245 0.56 22.56 3.08
N ILE A 246 -0.17 23.65 2.94
CA ILE A 246 0.16 24.97 3.46
C ILE A 246 -1.13 25.53 4.04
N MET A 247 -1.12 25.97 5.30
CA MET A 247 -2.29 26.56 5.93
C MET A 247 -1.93 27.71 6.85
N LEU A 248 -2.79 28.72 6.89
CA LEU A 248 -2.64 29.83 7.81
C LEU A 248 -3.27 29.51 9.17
N SER A 249 -2.77 30.16 10.22
CA SER A 249 -3.45 30.24 11.51
C SER A 249 -4.82 30.93 11.36
N PRO A 250 -5.76 30.73 12.31
CA PRO A 250 -7.06 31.40 12.30
C PRO A 250 -7.01 32.92 12.10
N ASN A 251 -6.03 33.64 12.65
CA ASN A 251 -5.88 35.09 12.47
C ASN A 251 -5.02 35.46 11.25
N GLU A 252 -4.46 34.48 10.55
CA GLU A 252 -3.62 34.64 9.36
C GLU A 252 -2.33 35.43 9.59
N ASP A 253 -1.74 35.27 10.76
CA ASP A 253 -0.45 35.81 11.19
C ASP A 253 0.67 34.76 11.23
N TRP A 254 0.32 33.48 11.08
CA TRP A 254 1.26 32.36 11.00
C TRP A 254 0.92 31.43 9.84
N VAL A 255 1.92 30.70 9.35
CA VAL A 255 1.77 29.65 8.35
C VAL A 255 2.38 28.34 8.85
N LEU A 256 1.65 27.26 8.61
CA LEU A 256 2.02 25.88 8.89
C LEU A 256 2.12 25.13 7.56
N PHE A 257 3.18 24.37 7.36
CA PHE A 257 3.37 23.58 6.14
C PHE A 257 4.12 22.27 6.43
N ASP A 258 3.81 21.23 5.66
CA ASP A 258 4.61 20.00 5.65
C ASP A 258 5.75 20.13 4.63
N TYR A 259 6.84 19.42 4.86
CA TYR A 259 7.92 19.31 3.88
C TYR A 259 8.69 18.02 4.14
N ARG A 260 8.62 17.05 3.22
CA ARG A 260 9.27 15.74 3.33
C ARG A 260 9.00 15.05 4.69
N PHE A 261 7.72 14.99 5.06
CA PHE A 261 7.19 14.39 6.30
C PHE A 261 7.56 15.12 7.60
N HIS A 262 8.20 16.27 7.54
CA HIS A 262 8.38 17.15 8.69
C HIS A 262 7.34 18.27 8.67
N ILE A 263 6.96 18.76 9.84
CA ILE A 263 6.03 19.88 9.98
C ILE A 263 6.81 21.13 10.39
N TYR A 264 6.51 22.26 9.74
CA TYR A 264 7.17 23.53 9.96
C TYR A 264 6.16 24.65 10.18
N ALA A 265 6.52 25.60 11.05
CA ALA A 265 5.81 26.85 11.21
C ALA A 265 6.71 28.05 10.88
N ALA A 266 6.08 29.16 10.49
CA ALA A 266 6.72 30.45 10.30
C ALA A 266 5.72 31.60 10.49
N PRO A 267 6.16 32.82 10.87
CA PRO A 267 5.33 34.01 10.80
C PRO A 267 4.86 34.26 9.36
N PHE A 268 3.65 34.79 9.22
CA PHE A 268 3.06 35.12 7.94
C PHE A 268 2.56 36.57 7.93
N SER A 269 2.79 37.27 6.81
CA SER A 269 2.26 38.60 6.59
C SER A 269 1.73 38.75 5.18
N LYS A 270 0.59 39.43 5.03
CA LYS A 270 -0.16 39.57 3.76
C LYS A 270 0.47 40.54 2.77
N ILE A 271 1.75 40.87 2.89
CA ILE A 271 2.39 41.95 2.11
C ILE A 271 2.66 41.49 0.67
N GLY A 272 1.81 41.91 -0.27
CA GLY A 272 2.03 42.06 -1.72
C GLY A 272 2.51 40.87 -2.57
N LYS A 273 3.58 40.17 -2.17
CA LYS A 273 4.20 39.06 -2.92
C LYS A 273 4.06 37.76 -2.14
N ALA A 274 3.90 36.66 -2.87
CA ALA A 274 3.86 35.33 -2.28
C ALA A 274 5.19 34.97 -1.58
N ILE A 275 5.11 34.38 -0.39
CA ILE A 275 6.28 33.89 0.33
C ILE A 275 6.67 32.50 -0.23
N HIS A 276 7.96 32.29 -0.47
CA HIS A 276 8.49 30.97 -0.82
C HIS A 276 8.86 30.20 0.45
N LEU A 277 8.13 29.14 0.76
CA LEU A 277 8.27 28.33 1.96
C LEU A 277 9.16 27.10 1.71
N GLY A 278 10.03 26.85 2.68
CA GLY A 278 10.86 25.66 2.80
C GLY A 278 11.70 25.73 4.09
N PRO A 279 12.41 24.64 4.44
CA PRO A 279 13.18 24.58 5.68
C PRO A 279 14.31 25.63 5.78
N LYS A 280 14.73 26.18 4.63
CA LYS A 280 15.82 27.17 4.51
C LYS A 280 15.34 28.54 4.05
N THR A 281 14.05 28.85 4.18
CA THR A 281 13.52 30.18 3.83
C THR A 281 14.18 31.25 4.70
N ALA A 282 14.82 32.24 4.07
CA ALA A 282 15.54 33.31 4.77
C ALA A 282 14.68 34.55 5.04
N SER A 283 13.53 34.70 4.36
CA SER A 283 12.68 35.89 4.46
C SER A 283 11.88 35.96 5.76
N VAL A 284 11.70 34.84 6.45
CA VAL A 284 11.01 34.72 7.74
C VAL A 284 11.67 33.62 8.57
N PRO A 285 11.66 33.70 9.91
CA PRO A 285 12.08 32.58 10.76
C PRO A 285 11.21 31.34 10.50
N VAL A 286 11.84 30.21 10.21
CA VAL A 286 11.16 28.91 10.02
C VAL A 286 11.62 27.94 11.10
N LYS A 287 10.68 27.26 11.76
CA LYS A 287 10.97 26.26 12.79
C LYS A 287 10.38 24.92 12.41
N GLN A 288 11.18 23.86 12.48
CA GLN A 288 10.70 22.48 12.43
C GLN A 288 10.08 22.11 13.79
N LEU A 289 8.87 21.55 13.76
CA LEU A 289 8.10 21.20 14.96
C LEU A 289 8.18 19.71 15.33
N THR A 290 8.55 18.86 14.37
CA THR A 290 8.65 17.41 14.56
C THR A 290 10.06 16.98 14.92
N ALA A 291 10.23 16.13 15.95
CA ALA A 291 11.44 15.30 16.10
C ALA A 291 11.46 14.17 15.05
N GLY A 292 10.29 13.53 14.87
CA GLY A 292 10.08 12.43 13.93
C GLY A 292 9.49 12.86 12.58
N SER A 293 8.47 12.13 12.14
CA SER A 293 7.60 12.51 11.01
C SER A 293 6.25 13.00 11.53
N GLY A 294 5.49 13.74 10.73
CA GLY A 294 4.14 14.18 11.06
C GLY A 294 3.20 14.16 9.86
N PHE A 295 1.93 13.88 10.14
CA PHE A 295 0.80 13.87 9.23
C PHE A 295 -0.30 14.80 9.75
N GLU A 296 -1.22 15.20 8.87
CA GLU A 296 -2.40 15.98 9.24
C GLU A 296 -2.11 17.23 10.12
N PRO A 297 -1.11 18.08 9.78
CA PRO A 297 -0.81 19.27 10.57
C PRO A 297 -2.02 20.21 10.57
N HIS A 298 -2.36 20.78 11.73
CA HIS A 298 -3.48 21.71 11.88
C HIS A 298 -3.35 22.62 13.11
N TRP A 299 -4.08 23.73 13.05
CA TRP A 299 -4.30 24.65 14.16
C TRP A 299 -5.59 24.28 14.90
N SER A 300 -5.60 24.40 16.23
CA SER A 300 -6.84 24.41 17.02
C SER A 300 -7.28 25.83 17.34
N ASP A 301 -6.32 26.69 17.70
CA ASP A 301 -6.48 28.13 17.88
C ASP A 301 -5.35 28.87 17.15
N ASN A 302 -5.07 30.13 17.51
CA ASN A 302 -4.03 30.91 16.84
C ASN A 302 -2.59 30.60 17.28
N ASN A 303 -2.41 29.83 18.35
CA ASN A 303 -1.13 29.55 19.00
C ASN A 303 -0.80 28.05 19.05
N SER A 304 -1.81 27.21 19.11
CA SER A 304 -1.71 25.77 19.33
C SER A 304 -1.70 25.00 18.02
N ILE A 305 -0.63 24.23 17.81
CA ILE A 305 -0.38 23.43 16.61
C ILE A 305 -0.42 21.95 16.96
N HIS A 306 -1.01 21.15 16.08
CA HIS A 306 -1.17 19.71 16.24
C HIS A 306 -0.83 18.95 14.97
N TRP A 307 -0.38 17.71 15.12
CA TRP A 307 -0.19 16.74 14.03
C TRP A 307 -0.31 15.32 14.58
N THR A 308 -0.36 14.33 13.70
CA THR A 308 -0.38 12.92 14.10
C THR A 308 0.78 12.13 13.51
N LEU A 309 1.10 11.01 14.16
CA LEU A 309 1.92 9.95 13.58
C LEU A 309 1.35 8.60 14.01
N GLY A 310 0.77 7.85 13.07
CA GLY A 310 -0.08 6.70 13.44
C GLY A 310 -1.23 7.18 14.34
N SER A 311 -1.38 6.56 15.50
CA SER A 311 -2.44 6.89 16.47
C SER A 311 -2.06 7.98 17.47
N GLU A 312 -0.82 8.46 17.46
CA GLU A 312 -0.35 9.46 18.40
C GLU A 312 -0.67 10.87 17.93
N LEU A 313 -1.29 11.67 18.81
CA LEU A 313 -1.52 13.10 18.66
C LEU A 313 -0.40 13.88 19.34
N TYR A 314 0.28 14.72 18.57
CA TYR A 314 1.31 15.63 19.04
C TYR A 314 0.75 17.05 19.09
N SER A 315 1.25 17.84 20.04
CA SER A 315 0.84 19.23 20.24
C SER A 315 2.04 20.08 20.62
N THR A 316 2.08 21.32 20.16
CA THR A 316 3.04 22.34 20.60
C THR A 316 2.36 23.72 20.56
N ASP A 317 2.80 24.63 21.42
CA ASP A 317 2.43 26.04 21.34
C ASP A 317 3.51 26.82 20.57
N LEU A 318 3.13 27.93 19.94
CA LEU A 318 4.06 28.84 19.27
C LEU A 318 5.14 29.39 20.21
N LYS A 319 4.81 29.63 21.49
CA LYS A 319 5.78 30.10 22.48
C LYS A 319 6.91 29.09 22.74
N ASP A 320 6.63 27.81 22.52
CA ASP A 320 7.60 26.72 22.65
C ASP A 320 8.40 26.50 21.34
N ALA A 321 8.02 27.18 20.26
CA ALA A 321 8.68 27.09 18.96
C ALA A 321 9.52 28.34 18.60
N PHE A 322 9.19 29.50 19.16
CA PHE A 322 9.83 30.79 18.82
C PHE A 322 10.06 31.65 20.07
N THR A 323 11.30 32.11 20.29
CA THR A 323 11.69 32.92 21.46
C THR A 323 11.09 34.32 21.47
N PHE A 324 10.64 34.84 20.33
CA PHE A 324 10.04 36.16 20.21
C PHE A 324 8.51 36.16 20.41
N VAL A 325 7.90 34.99 20.60
CA VAL A 325 6.47 34.90 20.90
C VAL A 325 6.24 35.27 22.37
N PRO A 326 5.25 36.12 22.70
CA PRO A 326 4.99 36.50 24.08
C PRO A 326 4.80 35.29 25.00
N GLY A 327 5.55 35.26 26.11
CA GLY A 327 5.51 34.15 27.07
C GLY A 327 6.38 32.95 26.70
N ALA A 328 7.23 33.05 25.67
CA ALA A 328 8.24 32.05 25.35
C ALA A 328 9.31 31.95 26.46
N PRO A 329 9.82 30.74 26.75
CA PRO A 329 10.95 30.56 27.65
C PRO A 329 12.26 31.07 27.01
N ASP A 330 13.26 31.39 27.84
CA ASP A 330 14.59 31.83 27.38
C ASP A 330 15.29 30.77 26.52
N SER A 331 15.03 29.49 26.81
CA SER A 331 15.46 28.35 26.01
C SER A 331 14.25 27.55 25.54
N LEU A 332 14.13 27.36 24.23
CA LEU A 332 13.05 26.58 23.64
C LEU A 332 13.23 25.08 23.95
N PRO A 333 12.15 24.34 24.21
CA PRO A 333 12.20 22.89 24.36
C PRO A 333 12.55 22.20 23.04
N ASP A 334 13.10 20.99 23.16
CA ASP A 334 13.25 20.10 22.01
C ASP A 334 11.88 19.59 21.52
N PRO A 335 11.71 19.35 20.21
CA PRO A 335 10.50 18.73 19.69
C PRO A 335 10.16 17.40 20.37
N ALA A 336 8.89 17.20 20.70
CA ALA A 336 8.43 15.99 21.37
C ALA A 336 8.71 14.71 20.54
N GLU A 337 9.25 13.68 21.19
CA GLU A 337 9.54 12.38 20.58
C GLU A 337 8.34 11.39 20.57
N SER A 338 7.33 11.65 21.40
CA SER A 338 6.11 10.83 21.54
C SER A 338 4.88 11.72 21.68
N GLY A 339 3.71 11.18 21.33
CA GLY A 339 2.43 11.89 21.43
C GLY A 339 1.42 11.16 22.31
N THR A 340 0.23 11.74 22.43
CA THR A 340 -0.89 11.11 23.12
C THR A 340 -1.52 10.04 22.22
N ASN A 341 -1.55 8.78 22.66
CA ASN A 341 -2.17 7.71 21.88
C ASN A 341 -3.71 7.83 21.87
N LEU A 342 -4.30 7.93 20.67
CA LEU A 342 -5.76 7.93 20.43
C LEU A 342 -6.30 6.53 20.05
N GLY A 343 -5.41 5.59 19.76
CA GLY A 343 -5.69 4.23 19.30
C GLY A 343 -6.28 3.32 20.37
N TRP A 344 -6.66 2.11 19.97
CA TRP A 344 -7.17 1.06 20.89
C TRP A 344 -7.16 -0.33 20.30
N THR A 345 -7.27 -1.32 21.17
CA THR A 345 -7.47 -2.71 20.79
C THR A 345 -8.95 -2.99 20.50
N THR A 346 -9.25 -3.62 19.37
CA THR A 346 -10.60 -4.02 18.97
C THR A 346 -10.59 -5.42 18.37
N SER A 347 -11.75 -6.08 18.38
CA SER A 347 -11.83 -7.48 17.94
C SER A 347 -11.86 -7.63 16.41
N ALA A 348 -11.18 -8.67 15.93
CA ALA A 348 -11.26 -9.15 14.56
C ALA A 348 -12.32 -10.25 14.46
N PRO A 349 -13.34 -10.13 13.59
CA PRO A 349 -14.41 -11.12 13.52
C PRO A 349 -13.91 -12.45 12.95
N SER A 350 -14.11 -13.54 13.70
CA SER A 350 -13.89 -14.91 13.24
C SER A 350 -15.22 -15.63 13.02
N PRO A 351 -15.35 -16.46 11.96
CA PRO A 351 -16.46 -17.41 11.87
C PRO A 351 -16.46 -18.36 13.06
N LYS A 352 -17.63 -18.94 13.36
CA LYS A 352 -17.83 -19.93 14.43
C LYS A 352 -18.39 -21.23 13.86
N GLY A 353 -17.85 -22.35 14.33
CA GLY A 353 -18.34 -23.69 13.97
C GLY A 353 -17.29 -24.56 13.29
N LEU A 354 -17.72 -25.72 12.81
CA LEU A 354 -16.88 -26.74 12.18
C LEU A 354 -17.31 -26.94 10.72
N VAL A 355 -16.35 -26.95 9.80
CA VAL A 355 -16.52 -27.24 8.37
C VAL A 355 -15.66 -28.43 7.99
N ALA A 356 -16.18 -29.31 7.14
CA ALA A 356 -15.44 -30.41 6.53
C ALA A 356 -15.51 -30.27 5.01
N ILE A 357 -14.34 -30.12 4.38
CA ILE A 357 -14.18 -30.15 2.92
C ILE A 357 -13.72 -31.56 2.55
N THR A 358 -14.42 -32.25 1.65
CA THR A 358 -14.17 -33.66 1.33
C THR A 358 -14.04 -33.91 -0.16
N GLY A 359 -13.23 -34.89 -0.55
CA GLY A 359 -13.24 -35.44 -1.91
C GLY A 359 -12.20 -34.88 -2.87
N ALA A 360 -11.44 -33.86 -2.46
CA ALA A 360 -10.49 -33.17 -3.33
C ALA A 360 -9.10 -33.81 -3.32
N THR A 361 -8.34 -33.59 -4.39
CA THR A 361 -6.87 -33.69 -4.34
C THR A 361 -6.34 -32.49 -3.56
N ILE A 362 -5.60 -32.71 -2.48
CA ILE A 362 -5.07 -31.64 -1.62
C ILE A 362 -3.58 -31.51 -1.85
N ILE A 363 -3.14 -30.40 -2.42
CA ILE A 363 -1.74 -30.03 -2.54
C ILE A 363 -1.39 -29.23 -1.29
N THR A 364 -0.69 -29.84 -0.34
CA THR A 364 -0.58 -29.29 1.02
C THR A 364 0.40 -28.12 1.13
N MET A 365 1.44 -28.11 0.29
CA MET A 365 2.65 -27.29 0.45
C MET A 365 3.42 -27.54 1.77
N ASP A 366 3.16 -28.67 2.44
CA ASP A 366 4.09 -29.26 3.41
C ASP A 366 5.04 -30.18 2.60
N GLY A 367 6.22 -29.66 2.27
CA GLY A 367 7.10 -30.30 1.28
C GLY A 367 6.46 -30.39 -0.11
N ASP A 368 6.38 -31.61 -0.65
CA ASP A 368 5.74 -31.95 -1.93
C ASP A 368 4.47 -32.82 -1.72
N ASP A 369 3.93 -32.87 -0.50
CA ASP A 369 2.85 -33.79 -0.15
C ASP A 369 1.53 -33.46 -0.86
N VAL A 370 0.97 -34.48 -1.54
CA VAL A 370 -0.33 -34.46 -2.22
C VAL A 370 -1.22 -35.57 -1.66
N ILE A 371 -2.43 -35.22 -1.23
CA ILE A 371 -3.40 -36.17 -0.67
C ILE A 371 -4.57 -36.33 -1.62
N GLU A 372 -4.68 -37.51 -2.22
CA GLU A 372 -5.82 -37.87 -3.05
C GLU A 372 -7.08 -38.16 -2.23
N ASN A 373 -8.24 -37.70 -2.72
CA ASN A 373 -9.54 -37.87 -2.07
C ASN A 373 -9.49 -37.49 -0.57
N GLY A 374 -8.89 -36.34 -0.29
CA GLY A 374 -8.59 -35.86 1.05
C GLY A 374 -9.77 -35.24 1.78
N VAL A 375 -9.55 -34.96 3.06
CA VAL A 375 -10.47 -34.28 3.97
C VAL A 375 -9.73 -33.17 4.71
N ILE A 376 -10.30 -31.97 4.72
CA ILE A 376 -9.86 -30.85 5.56
C ILE A 376 -10.96 -30.53 6.57
N LEU A 377 -10.63 -30.62 7.86
CA LEU A 377 -11.48 -30.15 8.96
C LEU A 377 -11.03 -28.76 9.39
N ILE A 378 -11.98 -27.84 9.51
CA ILE A 378 -11.73 -26.43 9.80
C ILE A 378 -12.62 -26.02 10.96
N GLU A 379 -12.03 -25.54 12.04
CA GLU A 379 -12.74 -25.09 13.23
C GLU A 379 -12.53 -23.59 13.40
N ASN A 380 -13.63 -22.85 13.38
CA ASN A 380 -13.64 -21.39 13.30
C ASN A 380 -12.82 -20.92 12.09
N ASN A 381 -11.67 -20.30 12.32
CA ASN A 381 -10.77 -19.79 11.29
C ASN A 381 -9.47 -20.58 11.13
N ARG A 382 -9.31 -21.74 11.78
CA ARG A 382 -8.08 -22.52 11.72
C ARG A 382 -8.32 -23.93 11.19
N ILE A 383 -7.33 -24.44 10.47
CA ILE A 383 -7.29 -25.83 10.01
C ILE A 383 -7.11 -26.70 11.25
N LYS A 384 -8.11 -27.53 11.54
CA LYS A 384 -8.07 -28.49 12.64
C LYS A 384 -7.30 -29.75 12.24
N LYS A 385 -7.49 -30.22 11.00
CA LYS A 385 -6.84 -31.41 10.47
C LYS A 385 -6.87 -31.44 8.95
N VAL A 386 -5.79 -31.93 8.36
CA VAL A 386 -5.73 -32.39 6.96
C VAL A 386 -5.45 -33.89 6.98
N GLY A 387 -6.14 -34.67 6.14
CA GLY A 387 -5.94 -36.10 6.09
C GLY A 387 -6.59 -36.76 4.90
N THR A 388 -6.50 -38.10 4.82
CA THR A 388 -7.09 -38.90 3.74
C THR A 388 -8.61 -39.06 3.92
N SER A 389 -9.27 -39.71 2.96
CA SER A 389 -10.68 -40.14 3.03
C SER A 389 -11.05 -40.94 4.28
N LYS A 390 -10.07 -41.52 5.00
CA LYS A 390 -10.28 -42.23 6.28
C LYS A 390 -10.45 -41.30 7.48
N THR A 391 -10.31 -39.99 7.30
CA THR A 391 -10.44 -39.01 8.38
C THR A 391 -11.88 -38.98 8.90
N LYS A 392 -12.05 -39.21 10.22
CA LYS A 392 -13.36 -39.14 10.86
C LYS A 392 -13.90 -37.71 10.85
N ILE A 393 -15.08 -37.54 10.26
CA ILE A 393 -15.77 -36.26 10.18
C ILE A 393 -16.81 -36.19 11.32
N PRO A 394 -16.75 -35.19 12.21
CA PRO A 394 -17.77 -35.00 13.23
C PRO A 394 -19.15 -34.70 12.62
N LYS A 395 -20.23 -35.19 13.25
CA LYS A 395 -21.60 -35.10 12.69
C LYS A 395 -22.12 -33.67 12.58
N GLU A 396 -21.60 -32.78 13.43
CA GLU A 396 -21.93 -31.36 13.49
C GLU A 396 -21.21 -30.52 12.41
N ALA A 397 -20.25 -31.11 11.67
CA ALA A 397 -19.52 -30.40 10.64
C ALA A 397 -20.44 -30.04 9.48
N LYS A 398 -20.38 -28.78 9.04
CA LYS A 398 -20.98 -28.37 7.77
C LYS A 398 -20.14 -28.92 6.63
N MET A 399 -20.80 -29.59 5.68
CA MET A 399 -20.13 -30.29 4.59
C MET A 399 -19.92 -29.39 3.38
N VAL A 400 -18.75 -29.49 2.77
CA VAL A 400 -18.40 -28.93 1.46
C VAL A 400 -17.88 -30.07 0.59
N ASP A 401 -18.63 -30.41 -0.46
CA ASP A 401 -18.20 -31.42 -1.42
C ASP A 401 -17.26 -30.79 -2.45
N ALA A 402 -16.04 -31.32 -2.53
CA ALA A 402 -15.01 -30.92 -3.45
C ALA A 402 -14.49 -32.13 -4.27
N TYR A 403 -15.33 -33.15 -4.47
CA TYR A 403 -15.00 -34.29 -5.31
C TYR A 403 -14.61 -33.86 -6.73
N GLY A 404 -13.49 -34.40 -7.23
CA GLY A 404 -12.94 -34.07 -8.54
C GLY A 404 -12.29 -32.68 -8.65
N LYS A 405 -12.17 -31.96 -7.53
CA LYS A 405 -11.52 -30.65 -7.44
C LYS A 405 -10.13 -30.76 -6.83
N THR A 406 -9.34 -29.70 -6.95
CA THR A 406 -8.04 -29.60 -6.29
C THR A 406 -8.04 -28.46 -5.27
N ILE A 407 -7.40 -28.66 -4.11
CA ILE A 407 -7.23 -27.63 -3.07
C ILE A 407 -5.76 -27.27 -2.97
N ILE A 408 -5.47 -25.97 -2.99
CA ILE A 408 -4.16 -25.38 -2.71
C ILE A 408 -4.25 -24.38 -1.54
N PRO A 409 -3.14 -24.03 -0.87
CA PRO A 409 -3.14 -22.90 0.06
C PRO A 409 -3.55 -21.61 -0.66
N GLY A 410 -4.07 -20.65 0.12
CA GLY A 410 -4.33 -19.30 -0.38
C GLY A 410 -3.09 -18.68 -1.00
N LEU A 411 -3.25 -18.05 -2.17
CA LEU A 411 -2.11 -17.45 -2.88
C LEU A 411 -1.59 -16.21 -2.13
N VAL A 412 -0.27 -16.07 -2.12
CA VAL A 412 0.45 -14.96 -1.47
C VAL A 412 1.17 -14.14 -2.54
N ASP A 413 0.66 -12.95 -2.82
CA ASP A 413 1.31 -11.98 -3.72
C ASP A 413 2.19 -11.03 -2.89
N VAL A 414 3.51 -11.22 -2.93
CA VAL A 414 4.44 -10.46 -2.07
C VAL A 414 4.84 -9.10 -2.64
N HIS A 415 4.52 -8.85 -3.90
CA HIS A 415 4.78 -7.59 -4.59
C HIS A 415 3.56 -7.22 -5.43
N ALA A 416 2.51 -6.77 -4.76
CA ALA A 416 1.30 -6.29 -5.40
C ALA A 416 1.34 -4.77 -5.64
N HIS A 417 0.48 -4.27 -6.51
CA HIS A 417 0.02 -2.87 -6.43
C HIS A 417 -1.49 -2.79 -6.52
N MET A 418 -2.17 -2.94 -5.38
CA MET A 418 -3.64 -2.94 -5.34
C MET A 418 -4.19 -1.52 -5.50
N GLY A 419 -5.27 -1.37 -6.27
CA GLY A 419 -5.92 -0.07 -6.44
C GLY A 419 -6.41 0.48 -5.10
N LEU A 420 -6.11 1.75 -4.81
CA LEU A 420 -6.60 2.48 -3.64
C LEU A 420 -7.12 3.86 -4.05
N GLU A 421 -8.02 4.43 -3.25
CA GLU A 421 -8.40 5.82 -3.41
C GLU A 421 -7.26 6.74 -3.00
N TRP A 422 -7.00 7.75 -3.83
CA TRP A 422 -5.92 8.73 -3.64
C TRP A 422 -6.44 10.07 -3.12
N ASP A 423 -7.76 10.22 -2.99
CA ASP A 423 -8.44 11.46 -2.62
C ASP A 423 -8.85 11.52 -1.14
N GLY A 424 -8.44 10.51 -0.35
CA GLY A 424 -8.64 10.44 1.10
C GLY A 424 -9.92 9.76 1.56
N LEU A 425 -10.76 9.25 0.66
CA LEU A 425 -12.02 8.58 1.03
C LEU A 425 -12.00 7.11 0.59
N SER A 426 -12.04 6.17 1.54
CA SER A 426 -12.20 4.74 1.20
C SER A 426 -13.61 4.43 0.69
N SER A 427 -13.74 3.40 -0.15
CA SER A 427 -14.99 2.76 -0.56
C SER A 427 -15.51 1.75 0.47
N GLU A 428 -16.81 1.44 0.45
CA GLU A 428 -17.35 0.27 1.19
C GLU A 428 -16.89 -1.03 0.52
N GLN A 429 -16.68 -1.01 -0.80
CA GLN A 429 -16.09 -2.11 -1.55
C GLN A 429 -15.04 -1.64 -2.56
N ASN A 430 -13.94 -2.39 -2.61
CA ASN A 430 -12.89 -2.16 -3.57
C ASN A 430 -12.78 -3.35 -4.53
N TRP A 431 -13.08 -3.12 -5.80
CA TRP A 431 -13.10 -4.18 -6.79
C TRP A 431 -11.73 -4.74 -7.14
N HIS A 432 -10.64 -3.99 -6.94
CA HIS A 432 -9.29 -4.52 -7.13
C HIS A 432 -9.04 -5.65 -6.11
N TYR A 433 -9.42 -5.46 -4.85
CA TYR A 433 -9.31 -6.49 -3.82
C TYR A 433 -10.21 -7.69 -4.10
N LEU A 434 -11.46 -7.43 -4.50
CA LEU A 434 -12.41 -8.50 -4.81
C LEU A 434 -11.99 -9.32 -6.02
N ALA A 435 -11.45 -8.68 -7.07
CA ALA A 435 -10.91 -9.39 -8.23
C ALA A 435 -9.75 -10.31 -7.84
N ASN A 436 -8.79 -9.84 -7.04
CA ASN A 436 -7.68 -10.69 -6.60
C ASN A 436 -8.14 -11.83 -5.66
N LEU A 437 -9.06 -11.54 -4.74
CA LEU A 437 -9.62 -12.56 -3.86
C LEU A 437 -10.41 -13.60 -4.65
N ALA A 438 -11.17 -13.20 -5.68
CA ALA A 438 -11.90 -14.10 -6.56
C ALA A 438 -11.00 -15.05 -7.36
N PHE A 439 -9.75 -14.67 -7.58
CA PHE A 439 -8.69 -15.49 -8.20
C PHE A 439 -7.78 -16.16 -7.15
N GLY A 440 -8.21 -16.24 -5.88
CA GLY A 440 -7.53 -17.06 -4.87
C GLY A 440 -6.39 -16.38 -4.11
N VAL A 441 -6.12 -15.08 -4.36
CA VAL A 441 -5.17 -14.30 -3.53
C VAL A 441 -5.80 -14.03 -2.18
N THR A 442 -5.29 -14.67 -1.12
CA THR A 442 -5.76 -14.46 0.26
C THR A 442 -4.86 -13.52 1.04
N THR A 443 -3.63 -13.29 0.58
CA THR A 443 -2.66 -12.39 1.21
C THR A 443 -1.94 -11.55 0.17
N THR A 444 -1.85 -10.25 0.42
CA THR A 444 -1.15 -9.30 -0.43
C THR A 444 -0.20 -8.44 0.39
N HIS A 445 1.02 -8.24 -0.13
CA HIS A 445 1.97 -7.27 0.38
C HIS A 445 2.28 -6.24 -0.72
N ASP A 446 1.90 -4.99 -0.48
CA ASP A 446 2.07 -3.90 -1.43
C ASP A 446 3.29 -3.04 -1.03
N PRO A 447 4.37 -3.05 -1.82
CA PRO A 447 5.62 -2.43 -1.41
C PRO A 447 5.67 -0.93 -1.80
N SER A 448 4.57 -0.34 -2.29
CA SER A 448 4.53 1.12 -2.54
C SER A 448 3.10 1.69 -2.58
N LYS A 449 2.60 2.18 -1.43
CA LYS A 449 1.30 2.89 -1.36
C LYS A 449 1.29 4.11 -0.47
N ASP A 450 0.19 4.86 -0.53
CA ASP A 450 -0.09 5.90 0.45
C ASP A 450 -0.26 5.27 1.84
N THR A 451 0.49 5.80 2.81
CA THR A 451 0.59 5.22 4.16
C THR A 451 -0.76 5.26 4.89
N GLU A 452 -1.44 6.41 4.89
CA GLU A 452 -2.71 6.53 5.62
C GLU A 452 -3.80 5.67 4.99
N MET A 453 -3.86 5.58 3.66
CA MET A 453 -4.90 4.83 2.96
C MET A 453 -4.70 3.31 3.06
N VAL A 454 -3.48 2.79 2.83
CA VAL A 454 -3.27 1.33 2.80
C VAL A 454 -3.45 0.70 4.18
N PHE A 455 -2.95 1.35 5.24
CA PHE A 455 -3.10 0.85 6.59
C PHE A 455 -4.53 1.05 7.12
N ALA A 456 -5.24 2.13 6.76
CA ALA A 456 -6.65 2.27 7.09
C ALA A 456 -7.51 1.15 6.47
N ASN A 457 -7.24 0.80 5.20
CA ASN A 457 -7.93 -0.30 4.55
C ASN A 457 -7.53 -1.66 5.16
N SER A 458 -6.28 -1.85 5.58
CA SER A 458 -5.84 -3.03 6.35
C SER A 458 -6.62 -3.18 7.66
N GLU A 459 -6.83 -2.10 8.42
CA GLU A 459 -7.61 -2.13 9.65
C GLU A 459 -9.12 -2.35 9.40
N LEU A 460 -9.68 -1.77 8.33
CA LEU A 460 -11.05 -2.07 7.90
C LEU A 460 -11.22 -3.54 7.52
N GLN A 461 -10.24 -4.13 6.84
CA GLN A 461 -10.22 -5.55 6.48
C GLN A 461 -10.16 -6.43 7.73
N LYS A 462 -9.27 -6.11 8.69
CA LYS A 462 -9.17 -6.82 9.97
C LYS A 462 -10.44 -6.71 10.82
N ALA A 463 -11.14 -5.57 10.78
CA ALA A 463 -12.42 -5.37 11.45
C ALA A 463 -13.60 -6.09 10.78
N GLY A 464 -13.40 -6.66 9.58
CA GLY A 464 -14.47 -7.27 8.78
C GLY A 464 -15.42 -6.27 8.11
N GLU A 465 -15.02 -5.00 8.03
CA GLU A 465 -15.78 -3.92 7.38
C GLU A 465 -15.46 -3.79 5.88
N LEU A 466 -14.36 -4.41 5.42
CA LEU A 466 -13.93 -4.47 4.02
C LEU A 466 -13.57 -5.90 3.63
N LEU A 467 -14.28 -6.49 2.67
CA LEU A 467 -13.90 -7.79 2.10
C LEU A 467 -12.72 -7.61 1.14
N ALA A 468 -11.57 -8.14 1.52
CA ALA A 468 -10.32 -8.08 0.77
C ALA A 468 -9.38 -9.21 1.22
N PRO A 469 -8.35 -9.55 0.41
CA PRO A 469 -7.20 -10.31 0.90
C PRO A 469 -6.59 -9.63 2.13
N ARG A 470 -5.79 -10.34 2.93
CA ARG A 470 -5.04 -9.73 4.03
C ARG A 470 -4.10 -8.66 3.47
N ILE A 471 -4.27 -7.42 3.92
CA ILE A 471 -3.56 -6.27 3.36
C ILE A 471 -2.34 -5.95 4.23
N TYR A 472 -1.16 -6.13 3.64
CA TYR A 472 0.11 -5.69 4.20
C TYR A 472 0.80 -4.72 3.24
N SER A 473 1.66 -3.85 3.76
CA SER A 473 2.35 -2.86 2.94
C SER A 473 3.56 -2.28 3.65
N THR A 474 4.50 -1.76 2.86
CA THR A 474 5.57 -0.88 3.34
C THR A 474 5.13 0.57 3.50
N GLY A 475 3.87 0.90 3.16
CA GLY A 475 3.39 2.27 3.03
C GLY A 475 4.19 3.04 1.98
N THR A 476 4.38 4.33 2.24
CA THR A 476 5.11 5.20 1.30
C THR A 476 6.60 4.87 1.36
N ILE A 477 7.14 4.54 0.19
CA ILE A 477 8.53 4.10 0.01
C ILE A 477 9.56 5.07 0.61
N LEU A 478 10.75 4.55 0.93
CA LEU A 478 11.90 5.35 1.32
C LEU A 478 12.64 5.82 0.06
N TYR A 479 12.04 6.77 -0.67
CA TYR A 479 12.57 7.18 -1.98
C TYR A 479 13.85 8.01 -1.85
N GLY A 480 14.93 7.58 -2.51
CA GLY A 480 16.18 8.33 -2.59
C GLY A 480 16.21 9.44 -3.66
N ALA A 481 15.25 9.47 -4.60
CA ALA A 481 15.18 10.52 -5.61
C ALA A 481 14.60 11.84 -5.04
N VAL A 482 14.92 12.96 -5.69
CA VAL A 482 14.55 14.31 -5.24
C VAL A 482 13.11 14.65 -5.62
N THR A 483 12.17 14.46 -4.69
CA THR A 483 10.73 14.70 -4.83
C THR A 483 10.14 15.34 -3.56
N GLY A 484 8.81 15.48 -3.51
CA GLY A 484 8.08 15.95 -2.32
C GLY A 484 8.03 14.96 -1.16
N PHE A 485 8.31 13.69 -1.43
CA PHE A 485 8.25 12.59 -0.47
C PHE A 485 9.59 11.83 -0.38
N THR A 486 10.70 12.48 -0.74
CA THR A 486 12.05 11.94 -0.53
C THR A 486 12.25 11.55 0.94
N ALA A 487 12.78 10.35 1.16
CA ALA A 487 13.30 9.95 2.45
C ALA A 487 14.80 10.28 2.49
N GLU A 488 15.12 11.46 3.02
CA GLU A 488 16.50 11.86 3.22
C GLU A 488 17.14 10.99 4.30
N VAL A 489 18.25 10.34 3.96
CA VAL A 489 19.04 9.50 4.86
C VAL A 489 20.49 9.97 4.77
N ASN A 490 20.92 10.80 5.72
CA ASN A 490 22.30 11.24 5.85
C ASN A 490 22.97 10.69 7.12
N SER A 491 22.15 10.19 8.05
CA SER A 491 22.56 9.63 9.33
C SER A 491 21.73 8.40 9.70
N PHE A 492 22.20 7.64 10.68
CA PHE A 492 21.42 6.55 11.27
C PHE A 492 20.08 7.02 11.85
N ASP A 493 20.03 8.21 12.44
CA ASP A 493 18.79 8.76 13.01
C ASP A 493 17.78 9.13 11.93
N ASP A 494 18.23 9.59 10.77
CA ASP A 494 17.35 9.79 9.61
C ASP A 494 16.71 8.48 9.14
N ALA A 495 17.52 7.42 9.03
CA ALA A 495 17.02 6.09 8.69
C ALA A 495 16.01 5.59 9.75
N LYS A 496 16.37 5.70 11.03
CA LYS A 496 15.49 5.31 12.15
C LYS A 496 14.17 6.07 12.14
N ARG A 497 14.19 7.37 11.86
CA ARG A 497 12.99 8.21 11.70
C ARG A 497 12.12 7.72 10.54
N ALA A 498 12.71 7.47 9.38
CA ALA A 498 12.00 7.00 8.20
C ALA A 498 11.29 5.65 8.44
N LEU A 499 11.92 4.75 9.21
CA LEU A 499 11.31 3.46 9.59
C LEU A 499 10.24 3.62 10.67
N LYS A 500 10.50 4.43 11.71
CA LYS A 500 9.51 4.76 12.74
C LYS A 500 8.22 5.31 12.12
N ARG A 501 8.32 6.09 11.03
CA ARG A 501 7.16 6.61 10.29
C ARG A 501 6.22 5.49 9.86
N ILE A 502 6.73 4.43 9.26
CA ILE A 502 5.92 3.30 8.77
C ILE A 502 5.45 2.42 9.94
N LYS A 503 6.33 2.19 10.92
CA LYS A 503 6.02 1.40 12.10
C LYS A 503 4.87 1.99 12.93
N ALA A 504 4.74 3.31 12.99
CA ALA A 504 3.66 3.98 13.70
C ALA A 504 2.26 3.63 13.17
N PHE A 505 2.12 3.32 11.88
CA PHE A 505 0.87 2.87 11.27
C PHE A 505 0.69 1.34 11.30
N GLY A 506 1.59 0.62 11.97
CA GLY A 506 1.54 -0.84 12.09
C GLY A 506 2.27 -1.61 10.99
N GLY A 507 3.04 -0.93 10.13
CA GLY A 507 3.89 -1.61 9.15
C GLY A 507 5.06 -2.35 9.81
N PHE A 508 5.36 -3.55 9.31
CA PHE A 508 6.50 -4.38 9.74
C PHE A 508 7.66 -4.35 8.73
N SER A 509 7.48 -3.72 7.58
CA SER A 509 8.45 -3.68 6.49
C SER A 509 8.58 -2.28 5.91
N VAL A 510 9.68 -1.99 5.22
CA VAL A 510 9.88 -0.77 4.42
C VAL A 510 10.44 -1.09 3.05
N LYS A 511 10.11 -0.25 2.05
CA LYS A 511 10.74 -0.31 0.73
C LYS A 511 11.90 0.67 0.61
N SER A 512 13.12 0.18 0.45
CA SER A 512 14.32 0.98 0.17
C SER A 512 14.44 1.23 -1.34
N TYR A 513 13.90 2.37 -1.80
CA TYR A 513 13.70 2.63 -3.24
C TYR A 513 14.70 3.64 -3.79
N ASN A 514 15.53 3.23 -4.75
CA ASN A 514 16.52 4.09 -5.43
C ASN A 514 17.36 4.96 -4.48
N GLN A 515 17.76 4.42 -3.33
CA GLN A 515 18.73 5.07 -2.44
C GLN A 515 20.10 5.03 -3.11
N PRO A 516 20.67 6.17 -3.55
CA PRO A 516 21.79 6.16 -4.47
C PRO A 516 23.07 5.64 -3.82
N ARG A 517 23.33 6.02 -2.57
CA ARG A 517 24.58 5.68 -1.88
C ARG A 517 24.43 4.41 -1.04
N ARG A 518 25.45 3.54 -1.07
CA ARG A 518 25.41 2.22 -0.41
C ARG A 518 25.25 2.35 1.11
N GLU A 519 25.94 3.31 1.72
CA GLU A 519 25.87 3.58 3.16
C GLU A 519 24.47 4.00 3.61
N GLN A 520 23.66 4.63 2.74
CA GLN A 520 22.26 4.94 3.07
C GLN A 520 21.42 3.67 3.20
N ARG A 521 21.59 2.72 2.27
CA ARG A 521 20.93 1.40 2.33
C ARG A 521 21.36 0.61 3.56
N GLN A 522 22.65 0.65 3.89
CA GLN A 522 23.18 0.00 5.11
C GLN A 522 22.66 0.65 6.40
N GLN A 523 22.49 1.98 6.44
CA GLN A 523 21.85 2.68 7.57
C GLN A 523 20.38 2.27 7.74
N ILE A 524 19.64 2.12 6.63
CA ILE A 524 18.26 1.60 6.63
C ILE A 524 18.22 0.18 7.21
N LEU A 525 19.08 -0.73 6.74
CA LEU A 525 19.16 -2.11 7.25
C LEU A 525 19.52 -2.14 8.75
N LYS A 526 20.47 -1.31 9.19
CA LYS A 526 20.85 -1.18 10.60
C LYS A 526 19.66 -0.69 11.44
N ALA A 527 18.91 0.30 10.97
CA ALA A 527 17.72 0.80 11.65
C ALA A 527 16.62 -0.26 11.71
N ALA A 528 16.45 -1.03 10.63
CA ALA A 528 15.45 -2.10 10.54
C ALA A 528 15.67 -3.20 11.57
N ARG A 529 16.93 -3.64 11.74
CA ARG A 529 17.31 -4.59 12.79
C ARG A 529 16.99 -4.08 14.19
N LYS A 530 17.22 -2.79 14.46
CA LYS A 530 16.89 -2.19 15.77
C LYS A 530 15.39 -2.02 16.00
N LEU A 531 14.61 -1.93 14.92
CA LEU A 531 13.17 -1.74 14.97
C LEU A 531 12.39 -3.02 14.71
N ASN A 532 13.04 -4.17 14.53
CA ASN A 532 12.41 -5.42 14.10
C ASN A 532 11.52 -5.19 12.87
N MET A 533 12.14 -4.80 11.75
CA MET A 533 11.45 -4.58 10.48
C MET A 533 12.20 -5.26 9.33
N HIS A 534 11.45 -5.69 8.32
CA HIS A 534 12.00 -6.15 7.04
C HIS A 534 12.32 -4.98 6.11
N VAL A 535 13.30 -5.17 5.22
CA VAL A 535 13.69 -4.20 4.19
C VAL A 535 13.68 -4.87 2.83
N TYR A 536 12.79 -4.38 1.98
CA TYR A 536 12.68 -4.81 0.59
C TYR A 536 13.23 -3.69 -0.31
N PRO A 537 14.28 -3.92 -1.09
CA PRO A 537 14.77 -2.96 -2.06
C PRO A 537 13.93 -3.01 -3.34
N GLU A 538 13.85 -1.89 -4.04
CA GLU A 538 13.65 -1.96 -5.50
C GLU A 538 14.91 -2.57 -6.10
N GLY A 539 14.80 -3.69 -6.81
CA GLY A 539 15.90 -4.24 -7.59
C GLY A 539 16.42 -3.19 -8.56
N GLY A 540 17.73 -3.04 -8.63
CA GLY A 540 18.34 -2.16 -9.61
C GLY A 540 18.19 -2.74 -11.00
N SER A 541 17.94 -1.90 -12.00
CA SER A 541 17.98 -2.33 -13.41
C SER A 541 19.39 -2.71 -13.92
N THR A 542 20.34 -2.97 -13.02
CA THR A 542 21.71 -3.42 -13.33
C THR A 542 22.14 -4.52 -12.35
N LEU A 543 22.89 -5.50 -12.84
CA LEU A 543 23.37 -6.64 -12.05
C LEU A 543 24.18 -6.18 -10.83
N GLN A 544 25.12 -5.25 -11.01
CA GLN A 544 26.02 -4.79 -9.94
C GLN A 544 25.26 -4.10 -8.81
N HIS A 545 24.14 -3.44 -9.12
CA HIS A 545 23.30 -2.83 -8.11
C HIS A 545 22.59 -3.89 -7.25
N ASN A 546 22.03 -4.92 -7.89
CA ASN A 546 21.38 -6.03 -7.19
C ASN A 546 22.38 -6.83 -6.34
N LEU A 547 23.55 -7.15 -6.87
CA LEU A 547 24.56 -7.92 -6.13
C LEU A 547 25.01 -7.21 -4.87
N ASN A 548 25.14 -5.87 -4.87
CA ASN A 548 25.48 -5.16 -3.63
C ASN A 548 24.36 -5.29 -2.57
N MET A 549 23.09 -5.29 -2.98
CA MET A 549 21.95 -5.45 -2.07
C MET A 549 21.91 -6.86 -1.49
N VAL A 550 22.27 -7.87 -2.30
CA VAL A 550 22.45 -9.26 -1.85
C VAL A 550 23.56 -9.33 -0.80
N THR A 551 24.73 -8.73 -1.06
CA THR A 551 25.84 -8.74 -0.10
C THR A 551 25.54 -7.99 1.20
N ASP A 552 24.71 -6.95 1.14
CA ASP A 552 24.31 -6.15 2.32
C ASP A 552 23.23 -6.84 3.17
N GLY A 553 22.62 -7.93 2.67
CA GLY A 553 21.62 -8.70 3.41
C GLY A 553 20.23 -8.07 3.45
N HIS A 554 19.72 -7.61 2.31
CA HIS A 554 18.30 -7.27 2.16
C HIS A 554 17.42 -8.52 2.28
N ASN A 555 16.13 -8.38 2.61
CA ASN A 555 15.25 -9.55 2.76
C ASN A 555 14.99 -10.29 1.44
N GLY A 556 14.91 -9.55 0.34
CA GLY A 556 14.88 -10.10 -1.01
C GLY A 556 15.29 -9.05 -2.02
N ILE A 557 15.34 -9.43 -3.30
CA ILE A 557 15.45 -8.50 -4.41
C ILE A 557 14.12 -8.53 -5.17
N GLU A 558 13.45 -7.38 -5.24
CA GLU A 558 12.22 -7.22 -6.02
C GLU A 558 12.56 -6.78 -7.44
N HIS A 559 11.81 -7.25 -8.44
CA HIS A 559 12.11 -7.13 -9.87
C HIS A 559 13.25 -8.00 -10.38
N SER A 560 13.20 -8.28 -11.68
CA SER A 560 14.11 -9.23 -12.29
C SER A 560 15.54 -8.70 -12.35
N ILE A 561 16.49 -9.60 -12.11
CA ILE A 561 17.88 -9.36 -12.46
C ILE A 561 17.95 -9.43 -13.99
N PRO A 562 18.27 -8.33 -14.70
CA PRO A 562 18.10 -8.25 -16.15
C PRO A 562 19.25 -8.91 -16.94
N VAL A 563 19.84 -9.97 -16.38
CA VAL A 563 20.96 -10.72 -16.98
C VAL A 563 20.66 -12.20 -16.87
N SER A 564 20.67 -12.88 -18.00
CA SER A 564 20.53 -14.34 -18.11
C SER A 564 21.42 -14.85 -19.25
N PRO A 565 22.11 -16.00 -19.10
CA PRO A 565 22.15 -16.84 -17.90
C PRO A 565 22.98 -16.23 -16.76
N LEU A 566 22.71 -16.66 -15.54
CA LEU A 566 23.57 -16.40 -14.38
C LEU A 566 24.63 -17.49 -14.28
N TYR A 567 25.87 -17.09 -14.00
CA TYR A 567 27.01 -18.01 -13.89
C TYR A 567 27.25 -18.42 -12.43
N LYS A 568 28.14 -19.40 -12.25
CA LYS A 568 28.41 -20.05 -10.96
C LYS A 568 28.72 -19.06 -9.83
N ASP A 569 29.49 -18.02 -10.10
CA ASP A 569 29.85 -16.98 -9.13
C ASP A 569 28.61 -16.30 -8.54
N VAL A 570 27.69 -15.85 -9.40
CA VAL A 570 26.44 -15.22 -8.98
C VAL A 570 25.49 -16.21 -8.31
N LEU A 571 25.36 -17.41 -8.86
CA LEU A 571 24.50 -18.45 -8.30
C LEU A 571 24.96 -18.86 -6.91
N THR A 572 26.26 -19.06 -6.71
CA THR A 572 26.84 -19.38 -5.39
C THR A 572 26.69 -18.20 -4.43
N LEU A 573 27.03 -16.97 -4.84
CA LEU A 573 26.90 -15.80 -3.98
C LEU A 573 25.45 -15.61 -3.48
N TYR A 574 24.48 -15.72 -4.40
CA TYR A 574 23.08 -15.52 -4.06
C TYR A 574 22.52 -16.71 -3.26
N GLY A 575 22.79 -17.94 -3.68
CA GLY A 575 22.37 -19.16 -2.96
C GLY A 575 22.85 -19.18 -1.51
N GLU A 576 24.09 -18.78 -1.27
CA GLU A 576 24.69 -18.72 0.07
C GLU A 576 24.26 -17.48 0.87
N SER A 577 23.60 -16.49 0.28
CA SER A 577 23.24 -15.24 0.97
C SER A 577 22.04 -15.37 1.91
N GLY A 578 21.10 -16.26 1.60
CA GLY A 578 19.79 -16.34 2.26
C GLY A 578 18.81 -15.20 1.89
N VAL A 579 19.18 -14.35 0.94
CA VAL A 579 18.32 -13.29 0.37
C VAL A 579 17.31 -13.97 -0.57
N SER A 580 16.04 -13.60 -0.52
CA SER A 580 15.01 -14.11 -1.46
C SER A 580 15.00 -13.37 -2.80
N TYR A 581 14.22 -13.84 -3.77
CA TYR A 581 14.07 -13.22 -5.08
C TYR A 581 12.61 -13.13 -5.51
N THR A 582 12.14 -11.94 -5.91
CA THR A 582 10.79 -11.73 -6.44
C THR A 582 10.92 -11.09 -7.82
N PRO A 583 10.97 -11.89 -8.90
CA PRO A 583 11.35 -11.41 -10.24
C PRO A 583 10.34 -10.45 -10.89
N THR A 584 9.07 -10.52 -10.50
CA THR A 584 7.97 -9.74 -11.14
C THR A 584 8.07 -9.82 -12.67
N LEU A 585 8.12 -11.03 -13.22
CA LEU A 585 8.28 -11.32 -14.66
C LEU A 585 7.20 -10.61 -15.50
N ILE A 586 6.04 -10.35 -14.91
CA ILE A 586 4.98 -9.53 -15.50
C ILE A 586 5.45 -8.13 -15.91
N VAL A 587 6.44 -7.55 -15.21
CA VAL A 587 7.13 -6.28 -15.52
C VAL A 587 8.65 -6.45 -15.60
N SER A 588 9.08 -7.55 -16.23
CA SER A 588 10.49 -7.94 -16.31
C SER A 588 11.40 -6.82 -16.82
N TYR A 589 12.46 -6.50 -16.09
CA TYR A 589 13.50 -5.56 -16.53
C TYR A 589 14.39 -6.17 -17.61
N GLY A 590 14.98 -5.31 -18.44
CA GLY A 590 15.95 -5.72 -19.47
C GLY A 590 15.34 -6.01 -20.84
N GLY A 591 14.02 -5.93 -21.02
CA GLY A 591 13.36 -6.10 -22.32
C GLY A 591 11.83 -6.09 -22.23
N LEU A 592 11.17 -6.90 -23.06
CA LEU A 592 9.71 -6.99 -23.14
C LEU A 592 9.07 -7.71 -21.94
N TRP A 593 7.98 -7.14 -21.45
CA TRP A 593 7.28 -7.59 -20.25
C TRP A 593 6.40 -8.81 -20.49
N GLY A 594 6.28 -9.65 -19.46
CA GLY A 594 5.39 -10.80 -19.45
C GLY A 594 3.91 -10.43 -19.61
N GLU A 595 3.49 -9.27 -19.11
CA GLU A 595 2.15 -8.72 -19.34
C GLU A 595 1.82 -8.66 -20.85
N ASN A 596 2.76 -8.14 -21.66
CA ASN A 596 2.54 -7.97 -23.08
C ASN A 596 2.53 -9.31 -23.83
N TYR A 597 3.31 -10.28 -23.36
CA TYR A 597 3.26 -11.66 -23.85
C TYR A 597 1.85 -12.23 -23.68
N TRP A 598 1.28 -12.18 -22.47
CA TRP A 598 -0.05 -12.75 -22.22
C TRP A 598 -1.16 -12.02 -22.94
N TYR A 599 -1.07 -10.69 -23.07
CA TYR A 599 -1.97 -9.97 -23.96
C TYR A 599 -1.88 -10.52 -25.39
N SER A 600 -0.68 -10.77 -25.94
CA SER A 600 -0.52 -11.32 -27.30
C SER A 600 -1.10 -12.73 -27.46
N LYS A 601 -1.05 -13.57 -26.42
CA LYS A 601 -1.46 -14.99 -26.48
C LYS A 601 -2.90 -15.25 -26.04
N MET A 602 -3.52 -14.35 -25.28
CA MET A 602 -4.83 -14.57 -24.67
C MET A 602 -5.86 -13.52 -25.07
N LYS A 603 -7.11 -13.96 -25.24
CA LYS A 603 -8.27 -13.08 -25.36
C LYS A 603 -8.86 -12.81 -23.98
N ILE A 604 -8.13 -12.08 -23.13
CA ILE A 604 -8.52 -11.80 -21.74
C ILE A 604 -9.92 -11.15 -21.62
N PHE A 605 -10.35 -10.42 -22.64
CA PHE A 605 -11.66 -9.78 -22.70
C PHE A 605 -12.80 -10.78 -22.92
N GLU A 606 -12.52 -12.06 -23.18
CA GLU A 606 -13.48 -13.17 -23.23
C GLU A 606 -13.46 -14.02 -21.94
N HIS A 607 -12.52 -13.75 -21.02
CA HIS A 607 -12.36 -14.50 -19.79
C HIS A 607 -13.52 -14.21 -18.81
N LYS A 608 -14.42 -15.19 -18.64
CA LYS A 608 -15.70 -15.00 -17.92
C LYS A 608 -15.54 -14.61 -16.46
N HIS A 609 -14.59 -15.23 -15.76
CA HIS A 609 -14.34 -14.91 -14.35
C HIS A 609 -13.85 -13.46 -14.18
N LEU A 610 -12.86 -13.05 -14.97
CA LEU A 610 -12.35 -11.68 -15.02
C LEU A 610 -13.45 -10.66 -15.34
N GLN A 611 -14.31 -10.92 -16.34
CA GLN A 611 -15.43 -10.04 -16.69
C GLN A 611 -16.40 -9.77 -15.52
N GLY A 612 -16.49 -10.69 -14.55
CA GLY A 612 -17.34 -10.54 -13.37
C GLY A 612 -16.82 -9.50 -12.36
N PHE A 613 -15.52 -9.25 -12.31
CA PHE A 613 -14.89 -8.37 -11.31
C PHE A 613 -14.14 -7.19 -11.91
N PHE A 614 -14.07 -7.09 -13.23
CA PHE A 614 -13.33 -6.07 -13.94
C PHE A 614 -14.27 -5.13 -14.71
N PRO A 615 -14.16 -3.79 -14.58
CA PRO A 615 -14.95 -2.88 -15.40
C PRO A 615 -14.70 -3.09 -16.89
N GLN A 616 -15.75 -3.42 -17.66
CA GLN A 616 -15.63 -3.74 -19.08
C GLN A 616 -14.87 -2.68 -19.91
N PRO A 617 -15.09 -1.36 -19.73
CA PRO A 617 -14.33 -0.35 -20.48
C PRO A 617 -12.82 -0.39 -20.22
N LEU A 618 -12.39 -0.75 -19.01
CA LEU A 618 -10.97 -0.88 -18.67
C LEU A 618 -10.39 -2.17 -19.26
N LEU A 619 -11.17 -3.26 -19.30
CA LEU A 619 -10.76 -4.51 -19.95
C LEU A 619 -10.64 -4.33 -21.48
N ASP A 620 -11.54 -3.58 -22.10
CA ASP A 620 -11.51 -3.30 -23.53
C ASP A 620 -10.30 -2.47 -23.97
N GLN A 621 -9.81 -1.57 -23.11
CA GLN A 621 -8.56 -0.83 -23.37
C GLN A 621 -7.34 -1.75 -23.49
N ARG A 622 -7.38 -2.94 -22.87
CA ARG A 622 -6.33 -3.95 -22.92
C ARG A 622 -6.45 -4.91 -24.11
N ARG A 623 -7.26 -4.60 -25.13
CA ARG A 623 -7.39 -5.39 -26.37
C ARG A 623 -6.20 -5.26 -27.32
N ARG A 624 -5.39 -4.20 -27.18
CA ARG A 624 -4.23 -4.00 -28.05
C ARG A 624 -3.26 -5.19 -27.92
N ARG A 625 -2.72 -5.63 -29.05
CA ARG A 625 -1.78 -6.75 -29.13
C ARG A 625 -0.46 -6.26 -29.71
N MET A 626 0.63 -6.54 -29.00
CA MET A 626 1.96 -6.34 -29.55
C MET A 626 2.30 -7.57 -30.41
N LYS A 627 2.83 -7.35 -31.61
CA LYS A 627 3.39 -8.42 -32.45
C LYS A 627 4.89 -8.36 -32.31
N VAL A 628 5.46 -9.46 -31.86
CA VAL A 628 6.88 -9.62 -31.51
C VAL A 628 7.27 -11.04 -31.92
N GLU A 629 8.53 -11.24 -32.34
CA GLU A 629 9.10 -12.57 -32.52
C GLU A 629 9.23 -13.30 -31.17
N GLU A 630 9.15 -14.63 -31.17
CA GLU A 630 9.09 -15.40 -29.92
C GLU A 630 10.39 -15.27 -29.08
N ASP A 631 11.53 -15.13 -29.74
CA ASP A 631 12.85 -15.04 -29.10
C ASP A 631 13.13 -13.68 -28.43
N ASP A 632 12.32 -12.65 -28.71
CA ASP A 632 12.48 -11.31 -28.12
C ASP A 632 11.80 -11.17 -26.75
N TRP A 633 11.05 -12.19 -26.31
CA TRP A 633 10.35 -12.20 -25.01
C TRP A 633 11.33 -12.43 -23.85
N ASN A 634 11.96 -11.35 -23.39
CA ASN A 634 12.97 -11.38 -22.33
C ASN A 634 12.49 -12.04 -21.02
N HIS A 635 11.19 -11.96 -20.70
CA HIS A 635 10.67 -12.52 -19.45
C HIS A 635 10.92 -14.02 -19.33
N ILE A 636 11.01 -14.75 -20.46
CA ILE A 636 11.35 -16.18 -20.49
C ILE A 636 12.80 -16.41 -20.02
N GLU A 637 13.75 -15.60 -20.50
CA GLU A 637 15.15 -15.70 -20.09
C GLU A 637 15.34 -15.32 -18.61
N ASN A 638 14.61 -14.32 -18.13
CA ASN A 638 14.60 -13.96 -16.71
C ASN A 638 13.92 -15.04 -15.86
N ALA A 639 12.92 -15.76 -16.39
CA ALA A 639 12.32 -16.90 -15.71
C ALA A 639 13.30 -18.08 -15.61
N LYS A 640 14.10 -18.34 -16.64
CA LYS A 640 15.21 -19.33 -16.58
C LYS A 640 16.24 -18.97 -15.51
N ALA A 641 16.58 -17.67 -15.38
CA ALA A 641 17.44 -17.20 -14.31
C ALA A 641 16.81 -17.40 -12.93
N ALA A 642 15.50 -17.18 -12.79
CA ALA A 642 14.78 -17.48 -11.55
C ALA A 642 14.82 -18.97 -11.20
N LYS A 643 14.64 -19.87 -12.18
CA LYS A 643 14.80 -21.32 -11.97
C LYS A 643 16.22 -21.67 -11.51
N ALA A 644 17.24 -21.16 -12.20
CA ALA A 644 18.64 -21.42 -11.83
C ALA A 644 18.98 -20.93 -10.41
N LEU A 645 18.43 -19.79 -9.98
CA LEU A 645 18.55 -19.31 -8.60
C LEU A 645 17.83 -20.22 -7.61
N SER A 646 16.62 -20.69 -7.95
CA SER A 646 15.89 -21.66 -7.13
C SER A 646 16.67 -22.95 -6.94
N ASP A 647 17.32 -23.45 -8.00
CA ASP A 647 18.17 -24.65 -7.94
C ASP A 647 19.44 -24.43 -7.10
N ALA A 648 19.91 -23.19 -7.03
CA ALA A 648 20.99 -22.78 -6.14
C ALA A 648 20.53 -22.52 -4.69
N GLY A 649 19.25 -22.77 -4.35
CA GLY A 649 18.70 -22.63 -3.00
C GLY A 649 18.09 -21.27 -2.68
N VAL A 650 17.96 -20.36 -3.64
CA VAL A 650 17.29 -19.06 -3.45
C VAL A 650 15.79 -19.24 -3.42
N LYS A 651 15.11 -18.72 -2.39
CA LYS A 651 13.64 -18.71 -2.34
C LYS A 651 13.10 -17.69 -3.34
N VAL A 652 12.54 -18.20 -4.45
CA VAL A 652 11.84 -17.40 -5.45
C VAL A 652 10.37 -17.23 -5.06
N ASN A 653 9.85 -16.00 -5.13
CA ASN A 653 8.49 -15.66 -4.75
C ASN A 653 7.71 -15.12 -5.96
N ASN A 654 6.38 -15.29 -5.91
CA ASN A 654 5.45 -14.64 -6.85
C ASN A 654 5.21 -13.16 -6.47
N GLY A 655 5.29 -12.27 -7.45
CA GLY A 655 4.96 -10.85 -7.31
C GLY A 655 4.28 -10.33 -8.56
N ALA A 656 2.96 -10.08 -8.50
CA ALA A 656 2.15 -9.78 -9.69
C ALA A 656 2.17 -8.30 -10.11
N HIS A 657 2.76 -7.42 -9.29
CA HIS A 657 2.97 -5.98 -9.48
C HIS A 657 1.70 -5.14 -9.76
N GLY A 658 0.52 -5.73 -9.95
CA GLY A 658 -0.75 -5.02 -10.11
C GLY A 658 -1.13 -4.62 -11.55
N GLN A 659 -0.50 -5.19 -12.58
CA GLN A 659 -0.84 -4.92 -13.99
C GLN A 659 -2.26 -5.37 -14.36
N LEU A 660 -2.68 -6.50 -13.80
CA LEU A 660 -3.98 -7.11 -14.04
C LEU A 660 -4.48 -7.77 -12.75
N GLU A 661 -5.47 -7.13 -12.13
CA GLU A 661 -6.13 -7.64 -10.93
C GLU A 661 -6.75 -9.01 -11.17
N GLY A 662 -6.52 -9.94 -10.24
CA GLY A 662 -6.90 -11.34 -10.39
C GLY A 662 -5.85 -12.11 -11.17
N LEU A 663 -5.93 -12.07 -12.50
CA LEU A 663 -5.17 -12.99 -13.36
C LEU A 663 -3.64 -12.76 -13.35
N GLY A 664 -3.15 -11.59 -12.93
CA GLY A 664 -1.72 -11.27 -12.91
C GLY A 664 -0.88 -12.22 -12.05
N VAL A 665 -1.39 -12.69 -10.90
CA VAL A 665 -0.68 -13.64 -10.02
C VAL A 665 -0.51 -15.01 -10.69
N HIS A 666 -1.51 -15.43 -11.47
CA HIS A 666 -1.46 -16.67 -12.23
C HIS A 666 -0.48 -16.55 -13.38
N TRP A 667 -0.47 -15.41 -14.08
CA TRP A 667 0.52 -15.15 -15.13
C TRP A 667 1.95 -15.24 -14.62
N GLU A 668 2.24 -14.65 -13.47
CA GLU A 668 3.56 -14.76 -12.83
C GLU A 668 3.92 -16.23 -12.57
N MET A 669 2.98 -17.00 -12.00
CA MET A 669 3.14 -18.44 -11.76
C MET A 669 3.39 -19.24 -13.05
N TRP A 670 2.68 -18.91 -14.12
CA TRP A 670 2.84 -19.59 -15.42
C TRP A 670 4.19 -19.25 -16.07
N MET A 671 4.65 -18.00 -15.93
CA MET A 671 5.95 -17.58 -16.45
C MET A 671 7.11 -18.21 -15.70
N LEU A 672 6.99 -18.41 -14.38
CA LEU A 672 7.95 -19.22 -13.63
C LEU A 672 8.07 -20.63 -14.21
N ALA A 673 6.94 -21.26 -14.57
CA ALA A 673 6.96 -22.56 -15.25
C ALA A 673 7.52 -22.49 -16.69
N GLN A 674 7.30 -21.40 -17.43
CA GLN A 674 7.97 -21.18 -18.73
C GLN A 674 9.50 -21.14 -18.60
N GLY A 675 10.01 -20.69 -17.44
CA GLY A 675 11.42 -20.70 -17.09
C GLY A 675 11.99 -22.07 -16.70
N GLY A 676 11.15 -23.10 -16.58
CA GLY A 676 11.56 -24.47 -16.24
C GLY A 676 11.23 -24.90 -14.81
N MET A 677 10.51 -24.10 -14.01
CA MET A 677 9.92 -24.60 -12.77
C MET A 677 8.83 -25.63 -13.08
N SER A 678 8.84 -26.74 -12.34
CA SER A 678 7.70 -27.65 -12.28
C SER A 678 6.47 -26.97 -11.69
N PRO A 679 5.25 -27.48 -11.93
CA PRO A 679 4.04 -26.91 -11.35
C PRO A 679 4.07 -26.79 -9.82
N ILE A 680 4.65 -27.77 -9.11
CA ILE A 680 4.75 -27.73 -7.65
C ILE A 680 5.73 -26.64 -7.16
N GLU A 681 6.84 -26.41 -7.86
CA GLU A 681 7.78 -25.32 -7.56
C GLU A 681 7.13 -23.94 -7.78
N ALA A 682 6.38 -23.77 -8.88
CA ALA A 682 5.64 -22.53 -9.16
C ALA A 682 4.53 -22.26 -8.13
N LEU A 683 3.82 -23.30 -7.67
CA LEU A 683 2.85 -23.20 -6.59
C LEU A 683 3.52 -22.81 -5.27
N ARG A 684 4.67 -23.41 -4.93
CA ARG A 684 5.45 -23.08 -3.74
C ARG A 684 5.92 -21.62 -3.75
N ALA A 685 6.40 -21.13 -4.90
CA ALA A 685 6.76 -19.73 -5.09
C ALA A 685 5.58 -18.77 -4.86
N SER A 686 4.36 -19.25 -5.10
CA SER A 686 3.11 -18.47 -4.99
C SER A 686 2.35 -18.65 -3.67
N THR A 687 2.90 -19.44 -2.73
CA THR A 687 2.27 -19.77 -1.45
C THR A 687 3.31 -19.72 -0.32
N MET A 688 3.96 -20.85 -0.01
CA MET A 688 4.84 -21.01 1.14
C MET A 688 6.05 -20.07 1.12
N ASN A 689 6.74 -19.93 -0.02
CA ASN A 689 7.91 -19.05 -0.12
C ASN A 689 7.52 -17.59 0.20
N GLY A 690 6.38 -17.14 -0.33
CA GLY A 690 5.86 -15.81 -0.06
C GLY A 690 5.47 -15.61 1.40
N ALA A 691 4.83 -16.61 2.02
CA ALA A 691 4.49 -16.57 3.44
C ALA A 691 5.76 -16.47 4.31
N GLU A 692 6.79 -17.26 4.03
CA GLU A 692 8.08 -17.20 4.75
C GLU A 692 8.83 -15.90 4.52
N TYR A 693 8.83 -15.38 3.28
CA TYR A 693 9.43 -14.11 2.91
C TYR A 693 8.89 -12.96 3.77
N LEU A 694 7.58 -12.96 4.01
CA LEU A 694 6.90 -12.00 4.86
C LEU A 694 6.97 -12.35 6.36
N GLY A 695 7.62 -13.45 6.76
CA GLY A 695 7.69 -13.93 8.14
C GLY A 695 6.40 -14.57 8.67
N MET A 696 5.46 -14.93 7.79
CA MET A 696 4.11 -15.41 8.09
C MET A 696 3.93 -16.93 7.93
N GLY A 697 5.00 -17.68 7.60
CA GLY A 697 4.95 -19.12 7.33
C GLY A 697 4.44 -20.00 8.47
N ASP A 698 4.42 -19.50 9.72
CA ASP A 698 3.83 -20.21 10.86
C ASP A 698 2.28 -20.25 10.79
N ASP A 699 1.65 -19.28 10.13
CA ASP A 699 0.18 -19.13 10.08
C ASP A 699 -0.40 -19.32 8.68
N LEU A 700 0.41 -19.16 7.62
CA LEU A 700 -0.02 -19.14 6.21
C LEU A 700 0.91 -19.97 5.31
N GLY A 701 0.52 -20.14 4.04
CA GLY A 701 1.37 -20.65 2.96
C GLY A 701 1.33 -22.17 2.74
N SER A 702 0.73 -22.92 3.66
CA SER A 702 0.49 -24.37 3.55
C SER A 702 -0.79 -24.78 4.27
N LEU A 703 -1.27 -25.99 3.97
CA LEU A 703 -2.45 -26.61 4.58
C LEU A 703 -2.01 -27.56 5.69
N GLU A 704 -1.75 -27.00 6.87
CA GLU A 704 -1.31 -27.73 8.05
C GLU A 704 -2.22 -27.46 9.24
N ALA A 705 -2.31 -28.41 10.17
CA ALA A 705 -3.08 -28.24 11.39
C ALA A 705 -2.55 -27.06 12.23
N GLY A 706 -3.45 -26.23 12.73
CA GLY A 706 -3.13 -25.02 13.49
C GLY A 706 -2.98 -23.76 12.65
N LYS A 707 -2.68 -23.86 11.34
CA LYS A 707 -2.61 -22.69 10.44
C LYS A 707 -4.00 -22.11 10.16
N LEU A 708 -4.02 -20.87 9.68
CA LEU A 708 -5.26 -20.21 9.28
C LEU A 708 -5.87 -20.92 8.07
N ALA A 709 -7.19 -21.00 8.06
CA ALA A 709 -7.96 -21.58 6.96
C ALA A 709 -8.07 -20.57 5.81
N ASP A 710 -6.94 -20.38 5.12
CA ASP A 710 -6.80 -19.59 3.90
C ASP A 710 -6.45 -20.56 2.75
N LEU A 711 -7.41 -20.89 1.89
CA LEU A 711 -7.27 -21.92 0.83
C LEU A 711 -8.06 -21.59 -0.43
N VAL A 712 -7.74 -22.25 -1.53
CA VAL A 712 -8.40 -22.10 -2.82
C VAL A 712 -8.86 -23.48 -3.30
N ILE A 713 -10.10 -23.58 -3.77
CA ILE A 713 -10.65 -24.77 -4.41
C ILE A 713 -10.74 -24.51 -5.92
N LEU A 714 -9.99 -25.29 -6.68
CA LEU A 714 -9.84 -25.22 -8.13
C LEU A 714 -10.69 -26.31 -8.78
N GLY A 715 -11.34 -25.97 -9.91
CA GLY A 715 -12.09 -26.92 -10.72
C GLY A 715 -11.20 -27.93 -11.44
N GLU A 716 -9.93 -27.59 -11.67
CA GLU A 716 -8.96 -28.41 -12.38
C GLU A 716 -7.64 -28.54 -11.58
N ASN A 717 -6.84 -29.56 -11.88
CA ASN A 717 -5.59 -29.84 -11.17
C ASN A 717 -4.43 -29.03 -11.77
N PRO A 718 -3.78 -28.12 -11.01
CA PRO A 718 -2.63 -27.34 -11.48
C PRO A 718 -1.35 -28.16 -11.65
N LEU A 719 -1.26 -29.39 -11.12
CA LEU A 719 -0.08 -30.25 -11.33
C LEU A 719 -0.05 -30.87 -12.74
N ASP A 720 -1.21 -31.06 -13.36
CA ASP A 720 -1.30 -31.55 -14.75
C ASP A 720 -0.91 -30.44 -15.74
N ASN A 721 -1.31 -29.21 -15.44
CA ASN A 721 -0.95 -28.01 -16.17
C ASN A 721 -1.09 -26.80 -15.24
N ILE A 722 0.00 -26.06 -15.01
CA ILE A 722 -0.01 -24.91 -14.10
C ILE A 722 -1.05 -23.85 -14.48
N LYS A 723 -1.47 -23.79 -15.75
CA LYS A 723 -2.52 -22.88 -16.21
C LYS A 723 -3.87 -23.14 -15.54
N ASN A 724 -4.14 -24.38 -15.13
CA ASN A 724 -5.35 -24.75 -14.41
C ASN A 724 -5.47 -24.05 -13.03
N SER A 725 -4.41 -23.38 -12.57
CA SER A 725 -4.44 -22.54 -11.35
C SER A 725 -5.52 -21.44 -11.38
N ASP A 726 -5.96 -20.95 -12.54
CA ASP A 726 -7.01 -19.91 -12.64
C ASP A 726 -8.45 -20.46 -12.68
N SER A 727 -8.62 -21.78 -12.57
CA SER A 727 -9.93 -22.47 -12.49
C SER A 727 -10.61 -22.31 -11.12
N VAL A 728 -10.45 -21.15 -10.48
CA VAL A 728 -10.88 -20.90 -9.11
C VAL A 728 -12.40 -20.94 -8.98
N GLU A 729 -12.92 -21.88 -8.19
CA GLU A 729 -14.36 -22.03 -7.94
C GLU A 729 -14.78 -21.51 -6.58
N MET A 730 -13.94 -21.69 -5.56
CA MET A 730 -14.19 -21.20 -4.21
C MET A 730 -12.90 -20.74 -3.55
N VAL A 731 -13.02 -19.74 -2.68
CA VAL A 731 -11.88 -19.19 -1.92
C VAL A 731 -12.28 -19.11 -0.47
N MET A 732 -11.46 -19.69 0.40
CA MET A 732 -11.62 -19.54 1.84
C MET A 732 -10.63 -18.52 2.37
N LEU A 733 -11.12 -17.53 3.09
CA LEU A 733 -10.32 -16.50 3.76
C LEU A 733 -10.70 -16.47 5.23
N ASN A 734 -9.72 -16.70 6.11
CA ASN A 734 -9.92 -16.70 7.56
C ASN A 734 -11.06 -17.63 8.00
N GLY A 735 -11.17 -18.81 7.38
CA GLY A 735 -12.23 -19.80 7.62
C GLY A 735 -13.60 -19.45 7.08
N ARG A 736 -13.76 -18.34 6.33
CA ARG A 736 -15.00 -18.00 5.63
C ARG A 736 -14.89 -18.44 4.18
N LEU A 737 -15.85 -19.23 3.71
CA LEU A 737 -15.85 -19.76 2.35
C LEU A 737 -16.68 -18.86 1.43
N TYR A 738 -16.10 -18.47 0.30
CA TYR A 738 -16.73 -17.60 -0.69
C TYR A 738 -16.83 -18.30 -2.04
N ASP A 739 -17.94 -18.07 -2.73
CA ASP A 739 -18.11 -18.43 -4.15
C ASP A 739 -17.22 -17.52 -5.01
N ALA A 740 -16.32 -18.09 -5.82
CA ALA A 740 -15.35 -17.31 -6.56
C ALA A 740 -15.98 -16.39 -7.61
N LYS A 741 -17.17 -16.73 -8.11
CA LYS A 741 -17.87 -15.97 -9.15
C LYS A 741 -18.62 -14.75 -8.60
N THR A 742 -19.10 -14.81 -7.37
CA THR A 742 -19.96 -13.78 -6.79
C THR A 742 -19.34 -13.07 -5.58
N MET A 743 -18.36 -13.69 -4.93
CA MET A 743 -17.81 -13.31 -3.62
C MET A 743 -18.87 -13.26 -2.51
N ASN A 744 -19.97 -14.02 -2.66
CA ASN A 744 -20.91 -14.24 -1.57
C ASN A 744 -20.37 -15.34 -0.66
N GLU A 745 -20.54 -15.15 0.64
CA GLU A 745 -20.19 -16.17 1.62
C GLU A 745 -21.16 -17.34 1.54
N MET A 746 -20.63 -18.55 1.56
CA MET A 746 -21.34 -19.81 1.48
C MET A 746 -20.96 -20.69 2.67
N VAL A 747 -21.88 -21.50 3.16
CA VAL A 747 -21.68 -22.52 4.23
C VAL A 747 -21.31 -21.93 5.60
N THR A 748 -20.26 -21.11 5.70
CA THR A 748 -19.73 -20.49 6.91
C THR A 748 -20.54 -19.28 7.36
N GLY A 749 -21.32 -18.69 6.45
CA GLY A 749 -22.19 -17.54 6.70
C GLY A 749 -23.12 -17.27 5.52
N ASN A 750 -23.70 -16.07 5.48
CA ASN A 750 -24.68 -15.64 4.48
C ASN A 750 -24.45 -14.20 3.98
N SER A 751 -23.25 -13.66 4.19
CA SER A 751 -22.90 -12.33 3.73
C SER A 751 -22.90 -12.25 2.20
N LYS A 752 -23.42 -11.15 1.66
CA LYS A 752 -23.49 -10.91 0.21
C LYS A 752 -22.67 -9.69 -0.16
N ARG A 753 -21.89 -9.81 -1.23
CA ARG A 753 -21.17 -8.69 -1.84
C ARG A 753 -22.18 -7.64 -2.31
N LEU A 754 -21.90 -6.34 -2.10
CA LEU A 754 -22.72 -5.28 -2.68
C LEU A 754 -22.41 -5.16 -4.20
N PRO A 755 -23.33 -4.66 -5.03
CA PRO A 755 -23.04 -4.43 -6.44
C PRO A 755 -21.86 -3.46 -6.62
N HIS A 756 -21.01 -3.72 -7.61
CA HIS A 756 -20.02 -2.78 -8.09
C HIS A 756 -20.70 -1.60 -8.77
N TRP A 757 -20.02 -0.46 -8.89
CA TRP A 757 -20.62 0.74 -9.46
C TRP A 757 -21.00 0.61 -10.95
N TRP A 758 -20.51 -0.41 -11.66
CA TRP A 758 -20.89 -0.71 -13.04
C TRP A 758 -21.94 -1.81 -13.18
N GLU A 759 -22.28 -2.51 -12.09
CA GLU A 759 -23.33 -3.53 -12.06
C GLU A 759 -24.67 -2.83 -11.83
N LYS A 760 -25.63 -3.02 -12.74
CA LYS A 760 -26.94 -2.36 -12.71
C LYS A 760 -28.04 -3.32 -12.28
#